data_AF-A0A6P1W1H4-F1
#
_entry.id   AF-A0A6P1W1H4-F1
#
_cell.length_a   1.000
_cell.length_b   1.000
_cell.length_c   1.000
_cell.angle_alpha   90.00
_cell.angle_beta   90.00
_cell.angle_gamma   90.00
#
_symmetry.space_group_name_H-M   'P 1'
#
loop_
_entity.id
_entity.type
_entity.pdbx_description
1 polymer ?
#
loop_
_entity_poly.entity_id
_entity_poly.type
_entity_poly.pdbx_seq_one_letter_code
_entity_poly.pdbx_strand_id
1 'polypeptide(L)'
;MRTMSYYLFTVIAGIGWCFQSCTSSSSKMTENAQLPDVVSYNFDIRPILSDKCLACHGPDANKRQAGLRLDVAESAYKALKEHPSAHALVPGKPELSQVFLRITSEDTATLMPPPASNLKLSSHEIKLIEKWIKQGATYQKHWAFVAPKKPVLPVVNQTEWPKNEIDRFILHKLEQNGLTPNAEADKERLLKRLSLDLLGLPPSLLMMDQFLADKSPKAYEKAVDQLLSNPAYGEKMALHWLDLARYADSHGYQDDGYRTQWPWRDWVIHAFNQNKPYDEFVTWQLAGDLLPASTKEQLLATGFNRNHKITEEGGVIQEEYRIMYVTDRNDMFGKGLLGVTLECAHCHDHKYDPFSQKEYYQMFAFFNNIKEVGMESVIGGPDTYAKKPLMEISDKDVKDILSFVNKRDTNQLIVSVMGDQDTLRKTFVLKRGVYDAPGEEVQPGTPKAILPFNSSYPKNRLGLAKWLFDRQNPLTARVYVNLLWQEFFGKGIVKTSGDFGMQGELPSHPELLDWLAVDFMDHGWDIKRLVKQMVMSATYRQSAVVTPEKLQTDPDNRLLARGPRYRIPAEFIRDLVLSSSGLLNGTIGGPSVKPYQPPGLWEGSTSGRGLLSMYTQDHGSKLYRRGMYTLIKRTSPPPSMAIFDASNRDLCEVKRLKTNTPLQALVMLNDPAVLEASRVLAARLLAEKGAINDKINKAFRLIVSRKPTEKEVTILASYYEKERQKIDRKKAEKVIAVGEYPIPASIDKSKLAALMRVVTTIYNLEETITKS
;
A
#
# COMPACT_ATOMS: atom_id res chain seq x y z
N MET A 1 -35.67 -43.96 10.64
CA MET A 1 -34.22 -44.26 10.56
C MET A 1 -33.65 -44.30 9.14
N ARG A 2 -34.40 -44.67 8.08
CA ARG A 2 -33.87 -44.71 6.70
C ARG A 2 -33.67 -43.35 6.01
N THR A 3 -34.37 -42.29 6.43
CA THR A 3 -34.27 -40.94 5.85
C THR A 3 -33.10 -40.11 6.38
N MET A 4 -32.57 -40.43 7.58
CA MET A 4 -31.43 -39.72 8.17
C MET A 4 -30.08 -40.15 7.55
N SER A 5 -29.95 -41.42 7.14
CA SER A 5 -28.74 -41.91 6.46
C SER A 5 -28.53 -41.32 5.06
N TYR A 6 -29.61 -41.00 4.34
CA TYR A 6 -29.49 -40.41 3.00
C TYR A 6 -29.01 -38.95 3.05
N TYR A 7 -29.51 -38.16 4.01
CA TYR A 7 -29.05 -36.77 4.19
C TYR A 7 -27.58 -36.69 4.64
N LEU A 8 -27.13 -37.63 5.50
CA LEU A 8 -25.74 -37.69 5.95
C LEU A 8 -24.78 -38.05 4.79
N PHE A 9 -25.19 -38.95 3.89
CA PHE A 9 -24.39 -39.32 2.71
C PHE A 9 -24.29 -38.18 1.68
N THR A 10 -25.36 -37.42 1.45
CA THR A 10 -25.32 -36.25 0.54
C THR A 10 -24.53 -35.08 1.09
N VAL A 11 -24.51 -34.87 2.41
CA VAL A 11 -23.70 -33.81 3.05
C VAL A 11 -22.22 -34.19 3.06
N ILE A 12 -21.87 -35.45 3.28
CA ILE A 12 -20.48 -35.93 3.23
C ILE A 12 -19.94 -35.92 1.78
N ALA A 13 -20.76 -36.26 0.79
CA ALA A 13 -20.38 -36.17 -0.63
C ALA A 13 -20.21 -34.71 -1.11
N GLY A 14 -21.05 -33.78 -0.62
CA GLY A 14 -20.94 -32.35 -0.92
C GLY A 14 -19.70 -31.69 -0.29
N ILE A 15 -19.32 -32.11 0.92
CA ILE A 15 -18.11 -31.62 1.60
C ILE A 15 -16.85 -32.19 0.92
N GLY A 16 -16.88 -33.44 0.46
CA GLY A 16 -15.78 -34.04 -0.32
C GLY A 16 -15.45 -33.31 -1.64
N TRP A 17 -16.47 -32.78 -2.33
CA TRP A 17 -16.29 -32.00 -3.57
C TRP A 17 -15.80 -30.57 -3.34
N CYS A 18 -16.15 -29.94 -2.21
CA CYS A 18 -15.63 -28.62 -1.84
C CYS A 18 -14.13 -28.68 -1.46
N PHE A 19 -13.67 -29.76 -0.80
CA PHE A 19 -12.25 -29.92 -0.46
C PHE A 19 -11.36 -30.29 -1.65
N GLN A 20 -11.87 -31.02 -2.66
CA GLN A 20 -11.13 -31.28 -3.90
C GLN A 20 -11.02 -30.04 -4.81
N SER A 21 -11.98 -29.10 -4.75
CA SER A 21 -11.94 -27.90 -5.60
C SER A 21 -10.95 -26.84 -5.12
N CYS A 22 -10.65 -26.78 -3.82
CA CYS A 22 -9.71 -25.80 -3.25
C CYS A 22 -8.23 -26.22 -3.30
N THR A 23 -7.93 -27.49 -3.58
CA THR A 23 -6.55 -28.01 -3.65
C THR A 23 -6.11 -28.39 -5.07
N SER A 24 -7.05 -28.53 -6.02
CA SER A 24 -6.75 -28.97 -7.40
C SER A 24 -6.52 -27.84 -8.41
N SER A 25 -6.87 -26.59 -8.08
CA SER A 25 -6.68 -25.47 -9.01
C SER A 25 -5.22 -25.03 -9.12
N SER A 26 -4.42 -25.16 -8.04
CA SER A 26 -2.99 -24.84 -8.10
C SER A 26 -2.15 -25.95 -8.76
N SER A 27 -2.56 -27.22 -8.64
CA SER A 27 -1.78 -28.34 -9.18
C SER A 27 -2.01 -28.59 -10.68
N LYS A 28 -3.17 -28.25 -11.24
CA LYS A 28 -3.45 -28.45 -12.67
C LYS A 28 -2.73 -27.46 -13.59
N MET A 29 -2.33 -26.28 -13.09
CA MET A 29 -1.66 -25.27 -13.92
C MET A 29 -0.23 -25.66 -14.32
N THR A 30 0.45 -26.49 -13.53
CA THR A 30 1.86 -26.85 -13.75
C THR A 30 2.06 -28.09 -14.63
N GLU A 31 1.07 -28.97 -14.79
CA GLU A 31 1.29 -30.22 -15.56
C GLU A 31 1.46 -29.99 -17.08
N ASN A 32 0.88 -28.92 -17.63
CA ASN A 32 0.94 -28.60 -19.08
C ASN A 32 1.83 -27.39 -19.43
N ALA A 33 2.54 -26.80 -18.46
CA ALA A 33 3.45 -25.69 -18.75
C ALA A 33 4.74 -26.20 -19.41
N GLN A 34 5.12 -25.60 -20.55
CA GLN A 34 6.38 -25.90 -21.22
C GLN A 34 7.56 -25.51 -20.31
N LEU A 35 8.57 -26.38 -20.20
CA LEU A 35 9.76 -26.09 -19.40
C LEU A 35 10.54 -24.92 -20.03
N PRO A 36 11.01 -23.93 -19.23
CA PRO A 36 11.82 -22.84 -19.75
C PRO A 36 13.13 -23.38 -20.33
N ASP A 37 13.67 -22.74 -21.37
CA ASP A 37 14.93 -23.17 -22.02
C ASP A 37 16.10 -23.18 -21.03
N VAL A 38 16.20 -22.15 -20.20
CA VAL A 38 17.16 -22.03 -19.10
C VAL A 38 16.39 -22.00 -17.78
N VAL A 39 16.71 -22.91 -16.87
CA VAL A 39 16.06 -22.98 -15.56
C VAL A 39 16.69 -21.99 -14.60
N SER A 40 15.87 -21.09 -14.04
CA SER A 40 16.29 -20.12 -13.04
C SER A 40 16.30 -20.75 -11.65
N TYR A 41 17.45 -20.70 -10.97
CA TYR A 41 17.49 -21.14 -9.58
C TYR A 41 16.54 -20.32 -8.70
N ASN A 42 16.46 -19.00 -8.90
CA ASN A 42 15.63 -18.14 -8.05
C ASN A 42 14.13 -18.32 -8.26
N PHE A 43 13.67 -18.51 -9.51
CA PHE A 43 12.24 -18.51 -9.84
C PHE A 43 11.65 -19.90 -10.04
N ASP A 44 12.46 -20.89 -10.44
CA ASP A 44 11.99 -22.24 -10.74
C ASP A 44 12.38 -23.25 -9.65
N ILE A 45 13.63 -23.22 -9.16
CA ILE A 45 14.16 -24.28 -8.27
C ILE A 45 14.03 -23.96 -6.78
N ARG A 46 14.43 -22.75 -6.37
CA ARG A 46 14.42 -22.34 -4.96
C ARG A 46 13.03 -22.47 -4.34
N PRO A 47 11.90 -22.10 -5.00
CA PRO A 47 10.57 -22.31 -4.43
C PRO A 47 10.27 -23.78 -4.15
N ILE A 48 10.65 -24.67 -5.08
CA ILE A 48 10.47 -26.13 -4.90
C ILE A 48 11.27 -26.61 -3.70
N LEU A 49 12.56 -26.23 -3.62
CA LEU A 49 13.41 -26.63 -2.49
C LEU A 49 12.88 -26.07 -1.17
N SER A 50 12.47 -24.80 -1.15
CA SER A 50 11.96 -24.12 0.04
C SER A 50 10.69 -24.79 0.58
N ASP A 51 9.74 -25.09 -0.31
CA ASP A 51 8.46 -25.66 0.06
C ASP A 51 8.56 -27.16 0.40
N LYS A 52 9.39 -27.92 -0.33
CA LYS A 52 9.41 -29.39 -0.25
C LYS A 52 10.61 -29.97 0.51
N CYS A 53 11.72 -29.24 0.64
CA CYS A 53 13.00 -29.81 1.08
C CYS A 53 13.60 -29.12 2.31
N LEU A 54 13.54 -27.79 2.41
CA LEU A 54 14.31 -27.02 3.41
C LEU A 54 13.81 -27.17 4.85
N ALA A 55 12.60 -27.68 5.07
CA ALA A 55 12.12 -27.99 6.43
C ALA A 55 13.00 -29.04 7.14
N CYS A 56 13.54 -30.01 6.39
CA CYS A 56 14.41 -31.08 6.90
C CYS A 56 15.87 -30.92 6.43
N HIS A 57 16.13 -30.21 5.34
CA HIS A 57 17.48 -30.03 4.76
C HIS A 57 17.87 -28.57 4.59
N GLY A 58 17.35 -27.68 5.45
CA GLY A 58 17.61 -26.24 5.42
C GLY A 58 18.34 -25.71 6.66
N PRO A 59 18.22 -24.41 6.95
CA PRO A 59 19.08 -23.73 7.93
C PRO A 59 18.86 -24.15 9.37
N ASP A 60 17.65 -24.58 9.77
CA ASP A 60 17.34 -24.97 11.15
C ASP A 60 18.10 -26.24 11.56
N ALA A 61 19.14 -26.07 12.38
CA ALA A 61 19.97 -27.18 12.86
C ALA A 61 19.19 -28.19 13.73
N ASN A 62 18.12 -27.76 14.41
CA ASN A 62 17.36 -28.63 15.32
C ASN A 62 16.43 -29.59 14.56
N LYS A 63 16.10 -29.28 13.30
CA LYS A 63 15.25 -30.12 12.43
C LYS A 63 16.04 -30.81 11.32
N ARG A 64 17.34 -30.53 11.21
CA ARG A 64 18.18 -30.94 10.08
C ARG A 64 18.44 -32.44 10.07
N GLN A 65 18.02 -33.11 9.01
CA GLN A 65 18.27 -34.53 8.78
C GLN A 65 19.56 -34.73 7.98
N ALA A 66 20.30 -35.80 8.31
CA ALA A 66 21.55 -36.21 7.67
C ALA A 66 22.66 -35.13 7.64
N GLY A 67 22.51 -34.06 8.43
CA GLY A 67 23.41 -32.89 8.37
C GLY A 67 23.41 -32.13 7.03
N LEU A 68 22.53 -32.48 6.10
CA LEU A 68 22.50 -31.96 4.73
C LEU A 68 21.88 -30.56 4.68
N ARG A 69 22.50 -29.67 3.89
CA ARG A 69 22.00 -28.32 3.61
C ARG A 69 21.83 -28.13 2.10
N LEU A 70 20.59 -28.14 1.64
CA LEU A 70 20.24 -27.90 0.22
C LEU A 70 20.08 -26.41 -0.10
N ASP A 71 20.05 -25.53 0.90
CA ASP A 71 20.03 -24.08 0.75
C ASP A 71 21.41 -23.47 0.53
N VAL A 72 22.50 -24.24 0.70
CA VAL A 72 23.88 -23.80 0.53
C VAL A 72 24.57 -24.63 -0.54
N ALA A 73 24.98 -23.99 -1.64
CA ALA A 73 25.63 -24.65 -2.78
C ALA A 73 26.81 -25.53 -2.37
N GLU A 74 27.75 -24.98 -1.60
CA GLU A 74 28.94 -25.69 -1.14
C GLU A 74 28.60 -26.97 -0.36
N SER A 75 27.53 -26.94 0.45
CA SER A 75 27.08 -28.11 1.19
C SER A 75 26.37 -29.12 0.30
N ALA A 76 25.55 -28.65 -0.64
CA ALA A 76 24.82 -29.52 -1.57
C ALA A 76 25.74 -30.24 -2.55
N TYR A 77 26.91 -29.67 -2.87
CA TYR A 77 27.92 -30.30 -3.73
C TYR A 77 28.95 -31.14 -2.97
N LYS A 78 28.98 -31.10 -1.63
CA LYS A 78 29.91 -31.89 -0.82
C LYS A 78 29.49 -33.36 -0.77
N ALA A 79 30.49 -34.23 -0.58
CA ALA A 79 30.25 -35.64 -0.30
C ALA A 79 29.38 -35.79 0.96
N LEU A 80 28.42 -36.71 0.91
CA LEU A 80 27.53 -36.99 2.02
C LEU A 80 28.30 -37.65 3.17
N LYS A 81 28.06 -37.19 4.40
CA LYS A 81 28.79 -37.65 5.59
C LYS A 81 28.70 -39.17 5.80
N GLU A 82 27.54 -39.74 5.52
CA GLU A 82 27.26 -41.18 5.71
C GLU A 82 27.71 -42.03 4.51
N HIS A 83 27.87 -41.40 3.33
CA HIS A 83 28.25 -42.07 2.08
C HIS A 83 29.27 -41.21 1.31
N PRO A 84 30.58 -41.34 1.58
CA PRO A 84 31.61 -40.45 1.03
C PRO A 84 31.75 -40.47 -0.51
N SER A 85 31.22 -41.49 -1.19
CA SER A 85 31.18 -41.57 -2.66
C SER A 85 29.95 -40.93 -3.29
N ALA A 86 28.95 -40.55 -2.49
CA ALA A 86 27.70 -39.97 -2.95
C ALA A 86 27.63 -38.47 -2.62
N HIS A 87 26.97 -37.71 -3.49
CA HIS A 87 26.78 -36.27 -3.34
C HIS A 87 25.28 -35.95 -3.45
N ALA A 88 24.81 -34.91 -2.75
CA ALA A 88 23.40 -34.51 -2.88
C ALA A 88 23.11 -34.03 -4.32
N LEU A 89 23.98 -33.18 -4.87
CA LEU A 89 23.92 -32.68 -6.23
C LEU A 89 25.28 -32.82 -6.91
N VAL A 90 25.30 -33.42 -8.11
CA VAL A 90 26.46 -33.47 -9.00
C VAL A 90 26.14 -32.64 -10.24
N PRO A 91 26.75 -31.46 -10.41
CA PRO A 91 26.55 -30.60 -11.58
C PRO A 91 26.66 -31.37 -12.90
N GLY A 92 25.64 -31.25 -13.76
CA GLY A 92 25.57 -31.88 -15.07
C GLY A 92 25.13 -33.36 -15.07
N LYS A 93 25.02 -34.01 -13.90
CA LYS A 93 24.81 -35.46 -13.78
C LYS A 93 23.66 -35.81 -12.83
N PRO A 94 22.39 -35.72 -13.28
CA PRO A 94 21.23 -36.11 -12.47
C PRO A 94 21.33 -37.55 -11.94
N GLU A 95 21.85 -38.47 -12.75
CA GLU A 95 22.01 -39.89 -12.43
C GLU A 95 23.01 -40.15 -11.28
N LEU A 96 23.89 -39.19 -10.97
CA LEU A 96 24.80 -39.26 -9.82
C LEU A 96 24.34 -38.39 -8.64
N SER A 97 23.24 -37.64 -8.81
CA SER A 97 22.72 -36.71 -7.81
C SER A 97 21.70 -37.40 -6.91
N GLN A 98 22.02 -37.59 -5.64
CA GLN A 98 21.13 -38.27 -4.69
C GLN A 98 19.77 -37.58 -4.53
N VAL A 99 19.71 -36.26 -4.68
CA VAL A 99 18.43 -35.54 -4.71
C VAL A 99 17.54 -36.04 -5.83
N PHE A 100 18.06 -36.13 -7.06
CA PHE A 100 17.27 -36.57 -8.21
C PHE A 100 16.82 -38.03 -8.07
N LEU A 101 17.76 -38.92 -7.71
CA LEU A 101 17.46 -40.34 -7.50
C LEU A 101 16.37 -40.57 -6.46
N ARG A 102 16.34 -39.77 -5.38
CA ARG A 102 15.35 -39.90 -4.31
C ARG A 102 14.00 -39.30 -4.65
N ILE A 103 13.93 -38.19 -5.39
CA ILE A 103 12.63 -37.61 -5.81
C ILE A 103 11.96 -38.43 -6.92
N THR A 104 12.70 -39.29 -7.62
CA THR A 104 12.18 -40.22 -8.64
C THR A 104 12.06 -41.67 -8.18
N SER A 105 12.35 -41.98 -6.91
CA SER A 105 12.31 -43.35 -6.39
C SER A 105 10.87 -43.86 -6.28
N GLU A 106 10.63 -45.12 -6.61
CA GLU A 106 9.36 -45.82 -6.33
C GLU A 106 9.35 -46.46 -4.93
N ASP A 107 10.53 -46.65 -4.33
CA ASP A 107 10.66 -47.20 -2.98
C ASP A 107 10.37 -46.13 -1.92
N THR A 108 9.26 -46.33 -1.21
CA THR A 108 8.80 -45.44 -0.14
C THR A 108 9.80 -45.25 1.01
N ALA A 109 10.75 -46.16 1.21
CA ALA A 109 11.79 -46.04 2.24
C ALA A 109 12.89 -45.04 1.84
N THR A 110 13.07 -44.80 0.53
CA THR A 110 14.12 -43.92 -0.01
C THR A 110 13.57 -42.65 -0.66
N LEU A 111 12.28 -42.66 -1.05
CA LEU A 111 11.55 -41.55 -1.65
C LEU A 111 11.59 -40.30 -0.78
N MET A 112 11.89 -39.16 -1.41
CA MET A 112 11.87 -37.85 -0.79
C MET A 112 10.98 -36.88 -1.56
N PRO A 113 10.16 -36.03 -0.89
CA PRO A 113 9.87 -36.04 0.54
C PRO A 113 9.22 -37.35 0.99
N PRO A 114 9.48 -37.81 2.23
CA PRO A 114 8.94 -39.08 2.70
C PRO A 114 7.40 -39.01 2.77
N PRO A 115 6.67 -40.10 2.55
CA PRO A 115 5.19 -40.09 2.57
C PRO A 115 4.59 -39.47 3.85
N ALA A 116 5.25 -39.67 4.99
CA ALA A 116 4.84 -39.09 6.29
C ALA A 116 4.88 -37.56 6.35
N SER A 117 5.60 -36.89 5.45
CA SER A 117 5.62 -35.42 5.35
C SER A 117 4.34 -34.85 4.74
N ASN A 118 3.53 -35.68 4.06
CA ASN A 118 2.39 -35.27 3.24
C ASN A 118 2.73 -34.30 2.09
N LEU A 119 4.02 -34.15 1.76
CA LEU A 119 4.50 -33.36 0.64
C LEU A 119 4.83 -34.28 -0.55
N LYS A 120 4.52 -33.82 -1.76
CA LYS A 120 4.86 -34.51 -3.01
C LYS A 120 5.32 -33.49 -4.06
N LEU A 121 6.26 -33.89 -4.91
CA LEU A 121 6.61 -33.13 -6.10
C LEU A 121 5.72 -33.59 -7.26
N SER A 122 5.35 -32.64 -8.11
CA SER A 122 4.71 -32.88 -9.40
C SER A 122 5.73 -33.32 -10.46
N SER A 123 5.23 -33.94 -11.53
CA SER A 123 6.04 -34.31 -12.69
C SER A 123 6.78 -33.12 -13.31
N HIS A 124 6.17 -31.93 -13.27
CA HIS A 124 6.79 -30.70 -13.78
C HIS A 124 7.96 -30.25 -12.90
N GLU A 125 7.79 -30.23 -11.57
CA GLU A 125 8.83 -29.85 -10.61
C GLU A 125 10.04 -30.81 -10.68
N ILE A 126 9.80 -32.11 -10.81
CA ILE A 126 10.88 -33.11 -11.00
C ILE A 126 11.67 -32.81 -12.28
N LYS A 127 10.97 -32.53 -13.39
CA LYS A 127 11.61 -32.19 -14.67
C LYS A 127 12.39 -30.88 -14.60
N LEU A 128 11.92 -29.88 -13.85
CA LEU A 128 12.66 -28.63 -13.61
C LEU A 128 13.96 -28.92 -12.86
N ILE A 129 13.91 -29.70 -11.78
CA ILE A 129 15.10 -30.08 -11.01
C ILE A 129 16.08 -30.88 -11.89
N GLU A 130 15.59 -31.85 -12.67
CA GLU A 130 16.41 -32.62 -13.60
C GLU A 130 17.13 -31.70 -14.60
N LYS A 131 16.38 -30.81 -15.26
CA LYS A 131 16.92 -29.89 -16.26
C LYS A 131 17.93 -28.92 -15.63
N TRP A 132 17.65 -28.40 -14.45
CA TRP A 132 18.59 -27.55 -13.70
C TRP A 132 19.88 -28.29 -13.35
N ILE A 133 19.80 -29.55 -12.92
CA ILE A 133 21.01 -30.35 -12.65
C ILE A 133 21.80 -30.57 -13.94
N LYS A 134 21.15 -30.94 -15.05
CA LYS A 134 21.79 -31.06 -16.38
C LYS A 134 22.47 -29.76 -16.82
N GLN A 135 21.90 -28.61 -16.44
CA GLN A 135 22.46 -27.27 -16.69
C GLN A 135 23.56 -26.86 -15.69
N GLY A 136 24.06 -27.79 -14.87
CA GLY A 136 25.18 -27.54 -13.96
C GLY A 136 24.76 -27.18 -12.54
N ALA A 137 23.48 -27.33 -12.19
CA ALA A 137 22.94 -27.12 -10.83
C ALA A 137 23.37 -25.79 -10.18
N THR A 138 23.52 -24.72 -10.96
CA THR A 138 24.10 -23.46 -10.47
C THR A 138 23.16 -22.77 -9.49
N TYR A 139 23.66 -22.48 -8.29
CA TYR A 139 22.96 -21.69 -7.28
C TYR A 139 23.11 -20.20 -7.58
N GLN A 140 22.07 -19.43 -7.27
CA GLN A 140 22.05 -17.97 -7.41
C GLN A 140 21.76 -17.32 -6.06
N LYS A 141 22.34 -16.14 -5.81
CA LYS A 141 21.90 -15.25 -4.71
C LYS A 141 20.42 -14.90 -4.91
N HIS A 142 19.68 -14.69 -3.82
CA HIS A 142 18.26 -14.35 -3.91
C HIS A 142 18.05 -13.14 -4.81
N TRP A 143 17.04 -13.18 -5.68
CA TRP A 143 16.80 -12.16 -6.71
C TRP A 143 16.73 -10.73 -6.11
N ALA A 144 16.12 -10.59 -4.93
CA ALA A 144 15.97 -9.29 -4.25
C ALA A 144 17.30 -8.69 -3.80
N PHE A 145 18.35 -9.51 -3.68
CA PHE A 145 19.69 -9.07 -3.25
C PHE A 145 20.71 -9.04 -4.40
N VAL A 146 20.24 -9.11 -5.65
CA VAL A 146 21.05 -8.94 -6.86
C VAL A 146 20.62 -7.65 -7.54
N ALA A 147 21.59 -6.78 -7.86
CA ALA A 147 21.28 -5.50 -8.51
C ALA A 147 20.50 -5.71 -9.82
N PRO A 148 19.42 -4.96 -10.07
CA PRO A 148 18.61 -5.12 -11.27
C PRO A 148 19.43 -4.76 -12.51
N LYS A 149 19.16 -5.48 -13.60
CA LYS A 149 19.71 -5.18 -14.93
C LYS A 149 18.55 -4.89 -15.86
N LYS A 150 18.71 -3.95 -16.80
CA LYS A 150 17.66 -3.63 -17.78
C LYS A 150 17.53 -4.81 -18.76
N PRO A 151 16.45 -5.61 -18.70
CA PRO A 151 16.29 -6.72 -19.62
C PRO A 151 15.94 -6.20 -21.02
N VAL A 152 16.16 -7.04 -22.04
CA VAL A 152 15.69 -6.78 -23.40
C VAL A 152 14.17 -6.90 -23.43
N LEU A 153 13.52 -6.08 -24.24
CA LEU A 153 12.06 -6.16 -24.41
C LEU A 153 11.68 -7.49 -25.05
N PRO A 154 10.68 -8.21 -24.52
CA PRO A 154 10.27 -9.49 -25.07
C PRO A 154 9.60 -9.32 -26.44
N VAL A 155 9.78 -10.34 -27.27
CA VAL A 155 9.07 -10.49 -28.53
C VAL A 155 7.67 -11.06 -28.24
N VAL A 156 6.65 -10.46 -28.84
CA VAL A 156 5.23 -10.80 -28.63
C VAL A 156 4.56 -11.02 -29.97
N ASN A 157 3.55 -11.89 -30.01
CA ASN A 157 2.84 -12.21 -31.24
C ASN A 157 1.90 -11.08 -31.67
N GLN A 158 1.20 -10.45 -30.71
CA GLN A 158 0.32 -9.31 -31.00
C GLN A 158 1.07 -7.97 -30.93
N THR A 159 1.44 -7.40 -32.09
CA THR A 159 2.24 -6.16 -32.15
C THR A 159 1.44 -4.87 -31.96
N GLU A 160 0.12 -4.88 -32.20
CA GLU A 160 -0.73 -3.68 -32.19
C GLU A 160 -1.28 -3.30 -30.81
N TRP A 161 -1.37 -4.28 -29.88
CA TRP A 161 -1.89 -4.05 -28.54
C TRP A 161 -0.95 -3.22 -27.66
N PRO A 162 0.37 -3.51 -27.60
CA PRO A 162 1.31 -2.73 -26.79
C PRO A 162 1.32 -1.24 -27.15
N LYS A 163 1.17 -0.37 -26.14
CA LYS A 163 1.31 1.09 -26.26
C LYS A 163 2.67 1.58 -25.77
N ASN A 164 3.27 0.87 -24.83
CA ASN A 164 4.64 1.12 -24.37
C ASN A 164 5.32 -0.19 -23.93
N GLU A 165 6.50 -0.08 -23.34
CA GLU A 165 7.36 -1.21 -22.96
C GLU A 165 6.72 -2.12 -21.91
N ILE A 166 5.92 -1.57 -20.98
CA ILE A 166 5.22 -2.34 -19.95
C ILE A 166 4.36 -3.42 -20.61
N ASP A 167 3.62 -3.03 -21.64
CA ASP A 167 2.67 -3.90 -22.31
C ASP A 167 3.33 -5.10 -22.99
N ARG A 168 4.60 -4.98 -23.41
CA ARG A 168 5.35 -6.10 -24.00
C ARG A 168 5.59 -7.20 -22.97
N PHE A 169 6.00 -6.85 -21.76
CA PHE A 169 6.21 -7.83 -20.69
C PHE A 169 4.91 -8.49 -20.24
N ILE A 170 3.83 -7.71 -20.13
CA ILE A 170 2.52 -8.24 -19.75
C ILE A 170 1.99 -9.17 -20.84
N LEU A 171 1.98 -8.73 -22.10
CA LEU A 171 1.47 -9.53 -23.21
C LEU A 171 2.27 -10.82 -23.39
N HIS A 172 3.59 -10.76 -23.28
CA HIS A 172 4.44 -11.95 -23.33
C HIS A 172 4.02 -12.98 -22.28
N LYS A 173 3.76 -12.55 -21.04
CA LYS A 173 3.31 -13.43 -19.97
C LYS A 173 1.90 -13.98 -20.21
N LEU A 174 1.00 -13.16 -20.76
CA LEU A 174 -0.35 -13.59 -21.14
C LEU A 174 -0.30 -14.67 -22.23
N GLU A 175 0.48 -14.45 -23.30
CA GLU A 175 0.65 -15.39 -24.41
C GLU A 175 1.21 -16.74 -23.93
N GLN A 176 2.21 -16.74 -23.03
CA GLN A 176 2.75 -17.96 -22.41
C GLN A 176 1.70 -18.76 -21.62
N ASN A 177 0.66 -18.10 -21.11
CA ASN A 177 -0.40 -18.72 -20.31
C ASN A 177 -1.69 -18.93 -21.10
N GLY A 178 -1.66 -18.75 -22.43
CA GLY A 178 -2.83 -18.90 -23.29
C GLY A 178 -3.94 -17.86 -23.04
N LEU A 179 -3.62 -16.75 -22.37
CA LEU A 179 -4.57 -15.67 -22.09
C LEU A 179 -4.43 -14.55 -23.11
N THR A 180 -5.53 -13.84 -23.35
CA THR A 180 -5.56 -12.61 -24.15
C THR A 180 -5.91 -11.41 -23.27
N PRO A 181 -5.38 -10.21 -23.57
CA PRO A 181 -5.78 -9.01 -22.85
C PRO A 181 -7.25 -8.68 -23.12
N ASN A 182 -7.88 -7.95 -22.20
CA ASN A 182 -9.20 -7.37 -22.43
C ASN A 182 -9.12 -6.22 -23.43
N ALA A 183 -10.24 -5.95 -24.11
CA ALA A 183 -10.43 -4.70 -24.83
C ALA A 183 -10.27 -3.50 -23.88
N GLU A 184 -9.95 -2.34 -24.45
CA GLU A 184 -9.90 -1.09 -23.70
C GLU A 184 -11.24 -0.79 -23.00
N ALA A 185 -11.18 -0.24 -21.79
CA ALA A 185 -12.38 0.25 -21.10
C ALA A 185 -13.03 1.38 -21.92
N ASP A 186 -14.35 1.52 -21.83
CA ASP A 186 -15.01 2.68 -22.41
C ASP A 186 -14.50 3.99 -21.77
N LYS A 187 -14.64 5.09 -22.51
CA LYS A 187 -14.11 6.40 -22.11
C LYS A 187 -14.58 6.86 -20.72
N GLU A 188 -15.83 6.57 -20.33
CA GLU A 188 -16.36 7.03 -19.04
C GLU A 188 -15.69 6.27 -17.88
N ARG A 189 -15.65 4.93 -17.95
CA ARG A 189 -14.96 4.10 -16.96
C ARG A 189 -13.46 4.38 -16.89
N LEU A 190 -12.83 4.58 -18.05
CA LEU A 190 -11.41 4.87 -18.12
C LEU A 190 -11.07 6.22 -17.49
N LEU A 191 -11.86 7.26 -17.75
CA LEU A 191 -11.69 8.58 -17.14
C LEU A 191 -11.96 8.56 -15.63
N LYS A 192 -12.99 7.83 -15.18
CA LYS A 192 -13.27 7.64 -13.75
C LYS A 192 -12.07 7.02 -13.05
N ARG A 193 -11.54 5.91 -13.58
CA ARG A 193 -10.36 5.23 -13.03
C ARG A 193 -9.16 6.17 -12.95
N LEU A 194 -8.87 6.87 -14.05
CA LEU A 194 -7.75 7.79 -14.14
C LEU A 194 -7.87 8.96 -13.15
N SER A 195 -9.05 9.57 -13.05
CA SER A 195 -9.30 10.69 -12.13
C SER A 195 -9.17 10.27 -10.67
N LEU A 196 -9.71 9.10 -10.29
CA LEU A 196 -9.58 8.59 -8.93
C LEU A 196 -8.14 8.18 -8.61
N ASP A 197 -7.43 7.54 -9.54
CA ASP A 197 -6.05 7.11 -9.35
C ASP A 197 -5.04 8.27 -9.35
N LEU A 198 -5.35 9.40 -10.00
CA LEU A 198 -4.46 10.56 -10.03
C LEU A 198 -4.84 11.66 -9.02
N LEU A 199 -6.11 11.87 -8.72
CA LEU A 199 -6.57 12.96 -7.84
C LEU A 199 -7.24 12.49 -6.54
N GLY A 200 -7.64 11.23 -6.46
CA GLY A 200 -8.55 10.75 -5.40
C GLY A 200 -9.94 11.39 -5.48
N LEU A 201 -10.32 11.94 -6.64
CA LEU A 201 -11.57 12.66 -6.88
C LEU A 201 -12.25 12.16 -8.16
N PRO A 202 -13.59 12.11 -8.23
CA PRO A 202 -14.30 11.79 -9.46
C PRO A 202 -14.13 12.92 -10.50
N PRO A 203 -14.19 12.63 -11.81
CA PRO A 203 -14.11 13.65 -12.85
C PRO A 203 -15.32 14.60 -12.78
N SER A 204 -15.12 15.87 -13.15
CA SER A 204 -16.23 16.82 -13.28
C SER A 204 -17.05 16.55 -14.55
N LEU A 205 -18.31 17.01 -14.59
CA LEU A 205 -19.14 16.87 -15.80
C LEU A 205 -18.48 17.50 -17.03
N LEU A 206 -17.85 18.67 -16.85
CA LEU A 206 -17.12 19.35 -17.92
C LEU A 206 -15.98 18.48 -18.45
N MET A 207 -15.19 17.86 -17.56
CA MET A 207 -14.10 16.98 -17.94
C MET A 207 -14.62 15.74 -18.69
N MET A 208 -15.71 15.13 -18.21
CA MET A 208 -16.35 14.01 -18.91
C MET A 208 -16.79 14.41 -20.31
N ASP A 209 -17.50 15.53 -20.45
CA ASP A 209 -18.03 15.99 -21.74
C ASP A 209 -16.89 16.33 -22.72
N GLN A 210 -15.84 17.01 -22.25
CA GLN A 210 -14.65 17.34 -23.06
C GLN A 210 -13.90 16.08 -23.51
N PHE A 211 -13.67 15.12 -22.61
CA PHE A 211 -12.95 13.89 -22.93
C PHE A 211 -13.73 12.99 -23.90
N LEU A 212 -15.06 12.91 -23.74
CA LEU A 212 -15.93 12.18 -24.65
C LEU A 212 -15.93 12.82 -26.04
N ALA A 213 -15.97 14.15 -26.11
CA ALA A 213 -15.98 14.91 -27.37
C ALA A 213 -14.63 14.90 -28.11
N ASP A 214 -13.50 14.80 -27.41
CA ASP A 214 -12.17 14.75 -28.04
C ASP A 214 -11.97 13.40 -28.77
N LYS A 215 -12.01 13.44 -30.10
CA LYS A 215 -11.76 12.30 -31.01
C LYS A 215 -10.31 12.20 -31.47
N SER A 216 -9.43 13.09 -31.01
CA SER A 216 -8.02 13.06 -31.39
C SER A 216 -7.31 11.83 -30.81
N PRO A 217 -6.28 11.29 -31.49
CA PRO A 217 -5.51 10.16 -30.98
C PRO A 217 -4.77 10.46 -29.66
N LYS A 218 -4.61 11.75 -29.31
CA LYS A 218 -3.99 12.22 -28.07
C LYS A 218 -4.99 12.56 -26.95
N ALA A 219 -6.28 12.31 -27.14
CA ALA A 219 -7.31 12.67 -26.15
C ALA A 219 -7.00 12.11 -24.75
N TYR A 220 -6.56 10.85 -24.68
CA TYR A 220 -6.18 10.21 -23.42
C TYR A 220 -4.93 10.83 -22.79
N GLU A 221 -3.89 11.07 -23.59
CA GLU A 221 -2.66 11.68 -23.10
C GLU A 221 -2.90 13.09 -22.54
N LYS A 222 -3.71 13.91 -23.23
CA LYS A 222 -4.09 15.25 -22.73
C LYS A 222 -4.81 15.18 -21.38
N ALA A 223 -5.70 14.20 -21.19
CA ALA A 223 -6.38 14.00 -19.92
C ALA A 223 -5.38 13.59 -18.82
N VAL A 224 -4.43 12.70 -19.11
CA VAL A 224 -3.36 12.32 -18.20
C VAL A 224 -2.52 13.54 -17.79
N ASP A 225 -2.07 14.35 -18.75
CA ASP A 225 -1.24 15.52 -18.50
C ASP A 225 -1.99 16.58 -17.68
N GLN A 226 -3.26 16.83 -18.00
CA GLN A 226 -4.11 17.72 -17.23
C GLN A 226 -4.26 17.25 -15.77
N LEU A 227 -4.48 15.96 -15.54
CA LEU A 227 -4.65 15.40 -14.19
C LEU A 227 -3.33 15.41 -13.41
N LEU A 228 -2.19 15.09 -14.02
CA LEU A 228 -0.86 15.15 -13.37
C LEU A 228 -0.44 16.57 -12.99
N SER A 229 -0.95 17.59 -13.69
CA SER A 229 -0.72 18.99 -13.37
C SER A 229 -1.62 19.53 -12.24
N ASN A 230 -2.68 18.82 -11.89
CA ASN A 230 -3.65 19.26 -10.90
C ASN A 230 -3.06 19.15 -9.46
N PRO A 231 -3.15 20.20 -8.62
CA PRO A 231 -2.64 20.16 -7.25
C PRO A 231 -3.20 19.05 -6.34
N ALA A 232 -4.40 18.52 -6.63
CA ALA A 232 -4.97 17.37 -5.93
C ALA A 232 -4.17 16.07 -6.15
N TYR A 233 -3.26 16.03 -7.13
CA TYR A 233 -2.30 14.95 -7.34
C TYR A 233 -1.43 14.72 -6.10
N GLY A 234 -0.85 15.78 -5.55
CA GLY A 234 -0.01 15.69 -4.35
C GLY A 234 -0.77 15.15 -3.14
N GLU A 235 -2.03 15.54 -2.98
CA GLU A 235 -2.92 15.01 -1.92
C GLU A 235 -3.16 13.51 -2.09
N LYS A 236 -3.42 13.05 -3.32
CA LYS A 236 -3.61 11.62 -3.62
C LYS A 236 -2.34 10.83 -3.33
N MET A 237 -1.20 11.30 -3.80
CA MET A 237 0.08 10.60 -3.66
C MET A 237 0.58 10.60 -2.22
N ALA A 238 0.31 11.67 -1.46
CA ALA A 238 0.70 11.77 -0.06
C ALA A 238 0.07 10.69 0.80
N LEU A 239 -1.17 10.25 0.53
CA LEU A 239 -1.92 9.37 1.43
C LEU A 239 -1.15 8.09 1.81
N HIS A 240 -0.60 7.39 0.82
CA HIS A 240 0.22 6.20 1.07
C HIS A 240 1.49 6.53 1.86
N TRP A 241 2.13 7.67 1.54
CA TRP A 241 3.32 8.13 2.25
C TRP A 241 3.04 8.47 3.72
N LEU A 242 1.85 9.00 4.03
CA LEU A 242 1.40 9.21 5.41
C LEU A 242 1.24 7.88 6.15
N ASP A 243 0.86 6.79 5.48
CA ASP A 243 0.72 5.45 6.09
C ASP A 243 2.10 4.91 6.48
N LEU A 244 3.05 4.98 5.54
CA LEU A 244 4.46 4.65 5.78
C LEU A 244 5.05 5.48 6.92
N ALA A 245 4.71 6.77 6.95
CA ALA A 245 5.19 7.67 7.98
C ALA A 245 4.46 7.54 9.32
N ARG A 246 3.39 6.73 9.44
CA ARG A 246 2.49 6.70 10.60
C ARG A 246 2.02 8.10 11.02
N TYR A 247 1.79 8.99 10.07
CA TYR A 247 1.34 10.35 10.38
C TYR A 247 0.00 10.32 11.11
N ALA A 248 -0.08 11.02 12.23
CA ALA A 248 -1.30 11.24 13.00
C ALA A 248 -1.25 12.61 13.67
N ASP A 249 -2.39 13.11 14.11
CA ASP A 249 -2.51 14.40 14.82
C ASP A 249 -2.41 14.23 16.34
N SER A 250 -2.08 13.02 16.80
CA SER A 250 -1.87 12.68 18.21
C SER A 250 -0.68 11.74 18.45
N HIS A 251 -0.19 11.71 19.69
CA HIS A 251 1.03 10.98 20.09
C HIS A 251 0.86 9.46 20.19
N GLY A 252 -0.32 8.96 20.57
CA GLY A 252 -0.62 7.56 20.84
C GLY A 252 -0.47 7.18 22.32
N TYR A 253 -0.31 5.88 22.59
CA TYR A 253 -0.24 5.28 23.94
C TYR A 253 -1.47 5.63 24.82
N GLN A 254 -1.41 5.45 26.14
CA GLN A 254 -2.55 5.72 27.03
C GLN A 254 -2.84 7.23 27.11
N ASP A 255 -1.80 8.04 27.29
CA ASP A 255 -1.90 9.50 27.33
C ASP A 255 -1.70 10.06 25.90
N ASP A 256 -2.78 10.06 25.12
CA ASP A 256 -2.79 10.40 23.69
C ASP A 256 -3.03 11.91 23.44
N GLY A 257 -1.98 12.72 23.66
CA GLY A 257 -1.99 14.16 23.45
C GLY A 257 -1.97 14.59 21.98
N TYR A 258 -2.38 15.84 21.72
CA TYR A 258 -2.31 16.44 20.38
C TYR A 258 -0.87 16.71 19.98
N ARG A 259 -0.56 16.56 18.68
CA ARG A 259 0.76 16.88 18.11
C ARG A 259 0.68 17.77 16.89
N THR A 260 1.63 18.68 16.77
CA THR A 260 1.67 19.65 15.67
C THR A 260 2.62 19.19 14.57
N GLN A 261 2.17 18.25 13.72
CA GLN A 261 3.00 17.69 12.64
C GLN A 261 2.39 17.89 11.23
N TRP A 262 1.20 18.46 11.14
CA TRP A 262 0.52 18.72 9.86
C TRP A 262 1.34 19.57 8.85
N PRO A 263 2.27 20.48 9.22
CA PRO A 263 3.10 21.17 8.23
C PRO A 263 4.01 20.21 7.44
N TRP A 264 4.43 19.10 8.05
CA TRP A 264 5.18 18.06 7.32
C TRP A 264 4.28 17.35 6.30
N ARG A 265 3.00 17.09 6.63
CA ARG A 265 2.03 16.55 5.66
C ARG A 265 1.87 17.51 4.47
N ASP A 266 1.78 18.81 4.73
CA ASP A 266 1.72 19.84 3.69
C ASP A 266 2.98 19.84 2.81
N TRP A 267 4.16 19.63 3.40
CA TRP A 267 5.41 19.45 2.66
C TRP A 267 5.39 18.22 1.76
N VAL A 268 4.87 17.08 2.22
CA VAL A 268 4.75 15.86 1.38
C VAL A 268 3.87 16.13 0.16
N ILE A 269 2.72 16.78 0.35
CA ILE A 269 1.82 17.18 -0.75
C ILE A 269 2.55 18.09 -1.73
N HIS A 270 3.26 19.10 -1.21
CA HIS A 270 4.05 20.03 -2.00
C HIS A 270 5.13 19.31 -2.81
N ALA A 271 5.90 18.42 -2.19
CA ALA A 271 7.00 17.70 -2.84
C ALA A 271 6.52 16.82 -4.00
N PHE A 272 5.39 16.11 -3.84
CA PHE A 272 4.78 15.37 -4.95
C PHE A 272 4.27 16.28 -6.07
N ASN A 273 3.66 17.41 -5.73
CA ASN A 273 3.18 18.36 -6.73
C ASN A 273 4.31 19.00 -7.54
N GLN A 274 5.44 19.31 -6.89
CA GLN A 274 6.67 19.78 -7.54
C GLN A 274 7.45 18.67 -8.26
N ASN A 275 6.99 17.41 -8.17
CA ASN A 275 7.67 16.25 -8.72
C ASN A 275 9.13 16.15 -8.25
N LYS A 276 9.36 16.37 -6.95
CA LYS A 276 10.71 16.25 -6.37
C LYS A 276 11.23 14.84 -6.68
N PRO A 277 12.45 14.71 -7.26
CA PRO A 277 13.05 13.41 -7.54
C PRO A 277 13.01 12.50 -6.31
N TYR A 278 12.71 11.21 -6.50
CA TYR A 278 12.49 10.31 -5.36
C TYR A 278 13.72 10.18 -4.46
N ASP A 279 14.92 10.24 -5.02
CA ASP A 279 16.19 10.24 -4.29
C ASP A 279 16.35 11.49 -3.40
N GLU A 280 16.06 12.68 -3.92
CA GLU A 280 16.03 13.90 -3.11
C GLU A 280 14.92 13.87 -2.07
N PHE A 281 13.71 13.46 -2.46
CA PHE A 281 12.55 13.39 -1.59
C PHE A 281 12.80 12.52 -0.35
N VAL A 282 13.41 11.35 -0.52
CA VAL A 282 13.76 10.47 0.62
C VAL A 282 14.99 10.99 1.35
N THR A 283 16.02 11.48 0.65
CA THR A 283 17.23 12.01 1.28
C THR A 283 16.92 13.15 2.24
N TRP A 284 16.05 14.09 1.86
CA TRP A 284 15.66 15.18 2.74
C TRP A 284 14.90 14.68 3.97
N GLN A 285 14.09 13.64 3.83
CA GLN A 285 13.36 13.05 4.94
C GLN A 285 14.25 12.29 5.91
N LEU A 286 15.31 11.64 5.42
CA LEU A 286 16.27 10.91 6.25
C LEU A 286 17.31 11.82 6.90
N ALA A 287 17.78 12.83 6.17
CA ALA A 287 19.01 13.54 6.51
C ALA A 287 19.01 15.02 6.10
N GLY A 288 17.84 15.64 5.90
CA GLY A 288 17.74 17.06 5.55
C GLY A 288 18.42 17.98 6.57
N ASP A 289 18.47 17.60 7.84
CA ASP A 289 19.19 18.28 8.92
C ASP A 289 20.72 18.18 8.82
N LEU A 290 21.22 17.17 8.10
CA LEU A 290 22.65 16.90 7.89
C LEU A 290 23.17 17.43 6.54
N LEU A 291 22.31 18.06 5.73
CA LEU A 291 22.73 18.70 4.49
C LEU A 291 23.54 19.97 4.79
N PRO A 292 24.59 20.28 4.00
CA PRO A 292 25.33 21.53 4.16
C PRO A 292 24.40 22.74 4.02
N ALA A 293 24.46 23.66 5.00
CA ALA A 293 23.61 24.86 5.04
C ALA A 293 22.10 24.54 4.87
N SER A 294 21.61 23.56 5.65
CA SER A 294 20.24 23.07 5.56
C SER A 294 19.19 24.17 5.70
N THR A 295 18.21 24.16 4.81
CA THR A 295 17.08 25.11 4.83
C THR A 295 15.98 24.65 5.79
N LYS A 296 15.07 25.55 6.18
CA LYS A 296 13.89 25.15 6.98
C LYS A 296 12.98 24.14 6.26
N GLU A 297 12.93 24.16 4.93
CA GLU A 297 12.19 23.14 4.17
C GLU A 297 12.84 21.76 4.31
N GLN A 298 14.17 21.69 4.19
CA GLN A 298 14.93 20.46 4.39
C GLN A 298 14.82 19.95 5.83
N LEU A 299 14.84 20.84 6.83
CA LEU A 299 14.57 20.50 8.22
C LEU A 299 13.14 19.98 8.40
N LEU A 300 12.13 20.65 7.83
CA LEU A 300 10.73 20.21 7.89
C LEU A 300 10.56 18.80 7.34
N ALA A 301 11.20 18.48 6.21
CA ALA A 301 11.14 17.17 5.57
C ALA A 301 11.52 16.03 6.54
N THR A 302 12.48 16.26 7.43
CA THR A 302 12.93 15.26 8.42
C THR A 302 11.85 14.85 9.43
N GLY A 303 10.73 15.60 9.51
CA GLY A 303 9.55 15.24 10.27
C GLY A 303 9.00 13.83 9.97
N PHE A 304 9.33 13.26 8.80
CA PHE A 304 9.07 11.85 8.44
C PHE A 304 9.52 10.87 9.53
N ASN A 305 10.72 11.09 10.07
CA ASN A 305 11.32 10.28 11.13
C ASN A 305 10.76 10.60 12.53
N ARG A 306 9.89 11.60 12.66
CA ARG A 306 9.34 12.05 13.96
C ARG A 306 7.88 11.66 14.15
N ASN A 307 7.26 11.04 13.16
CA ASN A 307 5.85 10.64 13.19
C ASN A 307 5.56 9.31 13.92
N HIS A 308 6.53 8.63 14.53
CA HIS A 308 6.25 7.46 15.38
C HIS A 308 5.50 7.88 16.66
N LYS A 309 4.98 6.89 17.40
CA LYS A 309 4.35 7.16 18.70
C LYS A 309 5.35 7.67 19.72
N ILE A 310 4.90 8.54 20.62
CA ILE A 310 5.71 9.09 21.72
C ILE A 310 4.88 8.96 22.99
N THR A 311 5.51 8.55 24.10
CA THR A 311 4.81 8.42 25.38
C THR A 311 4.95 9.72 26.19
N GLU A 312 3.85 10.03 26.84
CA GLU A 312 3.66 11.15 27.75
C GLU A 312 3.41 10.67 29.18
N GLU A 313 3.39 9.35 29.39
CA GLU A 313 3.00 8.68 30.62
C GLU A 313 4.09 8.80 31.70
N GLY A 314 3.68 9.22 32.91
CA GLY A 314 4.56 9.19 34.08
C GLY A 314 4.89 7.76 34.52
N GLY A 315 6.10 7.56 35.04
CA GLY A 315 6.54 6.27 35.59
C GLY A 315 7.10 5.28 34.56
N VAL A 316 7.20 5.67 33.29
CA VAL A 316 7.86 4.87 32.25
C VAL A 316 9.37 4.85 32.40
N ILE A 317 10.01 3.79 31.89
CA ILE A 317 11.46 3.72 31.77
C ILE A 317 11.85 4.46 30.49
N GLN A 318 12.46 5.63 30.63
CA GLN A 318 12.76 6.48 29.47
C GLN A 318 13.65 5.78 28.44
N GLU A 319 14.63 4.99 28.88
CA GLU A 319 15.52 4.31 27.93
C GLU A 319 14.79 3.26 27.10
N GLU A 320 13.82 2.54 27.68
CA GLU A 320 13.00 1.56 26.95
C GLU A 320 12.26 2.22 25.79
N TYR A 321 11.53 3.30 26.05
CA TYR A 321 10.78 4.02 25.01
C TYR A 321 11.69 4.70 23.99
N ARG A 322 12.83 5.25 24.42
CA ARG A 322 13.81 5.83 23.50
C ARG A 322 14.34 4.77 22.53
N ILE A 323 14.65 3.57 23.01
CA ILE A 323 15.05 2.43 22.17
C ILE A 323 13.90 2.04 21.22
N MET A 324 12.65 1.99 21.70
CA MET A 324 11.48 1.70 20.85
C MET A 324 11.32 2.73 19.71
N TYR A 325 11.60 4.01 19.94
CA TYR A 325 11.52 5.05 18.89
C TYR A 325 12.57 4.84 17.80
N VAL A 326 13.78 4.44 18.19
CA VAL A 326 14.86 4.14 17.24
C VAL A 326 14.55 2.85 16.48
N THR A 327 14.00 1.83 17.16
CA THR A 327 13.50 0.59 16.54
C THR A 327 12.42 0.88 15.50
N ASP A 328 11.41 1.71 15.80
CA ASP A 328 10.34 2.05 14.83
C ASP A 328 10.91 2.65 13.53
N ARG A 329 11.87 3.57 13.64
CA ARG A 329 12.52 4.17 12.46
C ARG A 329 13.33 3.17 11.66
N ASN A 330 14.08 2.31 12.35
CA ASN A 330 14.86 1.24 11.73
C ASN A 330 13.96 0.26 10.96
N ASP A 331 12.86 -0.15 11.60
CA ASP A 331 11.93 -1.12 11.04
C ASP A 331 11.15 -0.53 9.88
N MET A 332 10.71 0.73 9.97
CA MET A 332 10.14 1.40 8.81
C MET A 332 11.16 1.58 7.69
N PHE A 333 12.41 1.93 7.98
CA PHE A 333 13.43 2.04 6.94
C PHE A 333 13.57 0.71 6.18
N GLY A 334 13.67 -0.41 6.91
CA GLY A 334 13.70 -1.76 6.33
C GLY A 334 12.46 -2.06 5.51
N LYS A 335 11.28 -1.95 6.10
CA LYS A 335 10.01 -2.38 5.50
C LYS A 335 9.53 -1.45 4.37
N GLY A 336 9.67 -0.14 4.56
CA GLY A 336 9.13 0.89 3.67
C GLY A 336 10.07 1.32 2.54
N LEU A 337 11.38 1.38 2.78
CA LEU A 337 12.36 1.84 1.78
C LEU A 337 13.19 0.72 1.16
N LEU A 338 13.39 -0.39 1.89
CA LEU A 338 14.09 -1.58 1.38
C LEU A 338 13.15 -2.76 1.08
N GLY A 339 11.89 -2.72 1.52
CA GLY A 339 10.95 -3.81 1.31
C GLY A 339 11.40 -5.12 1.94
N VAL A 340 12.09 -5.09 3.08
CA VAL A 340 12.55 -6.28 3.81
C VAL A 340 12.18 -6.16 5.28
N THR A 341 11.96 -7.30 5.93
CA THR A 341 11.70 -7.37 7.37
C THR A 341 13.01 -7.51 8.14
N LEU A 342 13.38 -6.48 8.89
CA LEU A 342 14.55 -6.50 9.79
C LEU A 342 14.16 -6.89 11.23
N GLU A 343 12.89 -6.87 11.56
CA GLU A 343 12.36 -6.91 12.92
C GLU A 343 12.74 -8.19 13.68
N CYS A 344 12.78 -9.35 13.00
CA CYS A 344 13.25 -10.59 13.62
C CYS A 344 14.72 -10.49 14.06
N ALA A 345 15.52 -9.70 13.34
CA ALA A 345 16.92 -9.46 13.65
C ALA A 345 17.14 -8.60 14.91
N HIS A 346 16.06 -8.09 15.52
CA HIS A 346 16.14 -7.34 16.77
C HIS A 346 16.63 -8.23 17.93
N CYS A 347 16.12 -9.46 18.04
CA CYS A 347 16.36 -10.33 19.21
C CYS A 347 17.39 -11.43 18.96
N HIS A 348 17.57 -11.86 17.71
CA HIS A 348 18.47 -12.93 17.28
C HIS A 348 18.77 -12.77 15.78
N ASP A 349 19.70 -13.52 15.18
CA ASP A 349 19.89 -13.48 13.72
C ASP A 349 18.59 -13.81 12.97
N HIS A 350 18.30 -13.09 11.89
CA HIS A 350 17.06 -13.29 11.15
C HIS A 350 16.93 -14.76 10.70
N LYS A 351 15.74 -15.34 10.90
CA LYS A 351 15.52 -16.79 10.73
C LYS A 351 15.69 -17.27 9.28
N TYR A 352 15.30 -16.44 8.32
CA TYR A 352 15.24 -16.80 6.89
C TYR A 352 16.18 -15.93 6.04
N ASP A 353 16.01 -14.61 6.12
CA ASP A 353 16.88 -13.66 5.45
C ASP A 353 18.30 -13.58 6.03
N PRO A 354 19.31 -13.26 5.21
CA PRO A 354 20.71 -13.25 5.58
C PRO A 354 21.10 -11.97 6.35
N PHE A 355 20.39 -11.67 7.44
CA PHE A 355 20.62 -10.50 8.28
C PHE A 355 20.98 -10.93 9.69
N SER A 356 22.16 -10.57 10.17
CA SER A 356 22.55 -10.86 11.55
C SER A 356 21.97 -9.83 12.52
N GLN A 357 21.85 -10.23 13.80
CA GLN A 357 21.45 -9.32 14.88
C GLN A 357 22.41 -8.13 14.98
N LYS A 358 23.70 -8.37 14.75
CA LYS A 358 24.71 -7.32 14.71
C LYS A 358 24.40 -6.29 13.62
N GLU A 359 24.09 -6.73 12.40
CA GLU A 359 23.76 -5.84 11.29
C GLU A 359 22.47 -5.05 11.54
N TYR A 360 21.50 -5.62 12.25
CA TYR A 360 20.32 -4.87 12.73
C TYR A 360 20.72 -3.67 13.60
N TYR A 361 21.57 -3.89 14.61
CA TYR A 361 22.00 -2.78 15.48
C TYR A 361 22.99 -1.82 14.81
N GLN A 362 23.69 -2.24 13.76
CA GLN A 362 24.46 -1.34 12.91
C GLN A 362 23.55 -0.39 12.11
N MET A 363 22.40 -0.88 11.63
CA MET A 363 21.39 -0.05 10.99
C MET A 363 20.70 0.88 11.99
N PHE A 364 20.31 0.35 13.15
CA PHE A 364 19.75 1.09 14.27
C PHE A 364 20.62 2.30 14.67
N ALA A 365 21.96 2.15 14.63
CA ALA A 365 22.89 3.20 15.02
C ALA A 365 22.75 4.50 14.20
N PHE A 366 22.27 4.46 12.95
CA PHE A 366 22.01 5.66 12.15
C PHE A 366 20.91 6.55 12.75
N PHE A 367 19.98 5.97 13.50
CA PHE A 367 18.85 6.66 14.10
C PHE A 367 19.04 6.90 15.61
N ASN A 368 20.07 6.32 16.23
CA ASN A 368 20.28 6.36 17.67
C ASN A 368 20.88 7.69 18.19
N ASN A 369 21.30 8.61 17.31
CA ASN A 369 22.03 9.83 17.68
C ASN A 369 21.17 11.10 17.84
N ILE A 370 19.85 11.01 17.78
CA ILE A 370 18.96 12.17 17.81
C ILE A 370 18.88 12.77 19.23
N LYS A 371 18.74 14.10 19.36
CA LYS A 371 18.54 14.82 20.65
C LYS A 371 17.13 14.60 21.24
N GLU A 372 16.68 13.36 21.29
CA GLU A 372 15.41 12.95 21.87
C GLU A 372 15.58 12.16 23.16
N VAL A 373 14.51 12.16 23.95
CA VAL A 373 14.35 11.39 25.19
C VAL A 373 13.16 10.45 25.05
N GLY A 374 13.09 9.40 25.87
CA GLY A 374 12.00 8.43 25.77
C GLY A 374 10.70 8.83 26.47
N MET A 375 10.70 9.86 27.30
CA MET A 375 9.48 10.44 27.86
C MET A 375 9.58 11.95 27.79
N GLU A 376 8.57 12.60 27.22
CA GLU A 376 8.47 14.06 27.20
C GLU A 376 7.20 14.48 27.94
N SER A 377 7.37 15.11 29.12
CA SER A 377 6.28 15.54 29.99
C SER A 377 5.30 16.51 29.29
N VAL A 378 4.02 16.43 29.70
CA VAL A 378 2.86 17.12 29.10
C VAL A 378 2.59 18.49 29.71
N ILE A 379 3.46 19.02 30.57
CA ILE A 379 3.22 20.30 31.22
C ILE A 379 3.50 21.43 30.21
N GLY A 380 2.50 21.75 29.38
CA GLY A 380 2.56 22.91 28.50
C GLY A 380 1.33 23.10 27.61
N GLY A 381 1.12 24.34 27.18
CA GLY A 381 0.07 24.75 26.25
C GLY A 381 0.40 24.38 24.80
N PRO A 382 -0.24 25.03 23.80
CA PRO A 382 -0.04 24.74 22.38
C PRO A 382 1.41 24.71 21.88
N ASP A 383 2.31 25.40 22.58
CA ASP A 383 3.72 25.52 22.23
C ASP A 383 4.56 24.27 22.61
N THR A 384 3.99 23.27 23.30
CA THR A 384 4.70 22.03 23.71
C THR A 384 4.18 20.76 23.01
N TYR A 385 3.30 20.90 22.01
CA TYR A 385 2.77 19.75 21.25
C TYR A 385 3.80 19.07 20.34
N ALA A 386 4.87 19.80 19.99
CA ALA A 386 6.01 19.23 19.32
C ALA A 386 7.05 18.75 20.33
N LYS A 387 7.75 17.68 19.97
CA LYS A 387 8.75 16.96 20.79
C LYS A 387 10.16 17.18 20.26
N LYS A 388 11.16 17.28 21.14
CA LYS A 388 12.54 17.68 20.76
C LYS A 388 13.19 16.64 19.83
N PRO A 389 13.95 17.07 18.80
CA PRO A 389 14.23 18.45 18.37
C PRO A 389 13.02 19.18 17.74
N LEU A 390 12.97 20.49 17.96
CA LEU A 390 11.87 21.36 17.54
C LEU A 390 12.34 22.34 16.46
N MET A 391 11.44 22.69 15.55
CA MET A 391 11.60 23.82 14.63
C MET A 391 10.36 24.70 14.69
N GLU A 392 10.57 26.00 14.89
CA GLU A 392 9.51 27.00 14.77
C GLU A 392 9.33 27.43 13.31
N ILE A 393 8.07 27.47 12.89
CA ILE A 393 7.59 28.00 11.61
C ILE A 393 6.90 29.34 11.87
N SER A 394 7.62 30.42 11.60
CA SER A 394 7.10 31.79 11.74
C SER A 394 6.25 32.20 10.53
N ASP A 395 5.48 33.27 10.68
CA ASP A 395 4.72 33.85 9.57
C ASP A 395 5.63 34.36 8.44
N LYS A 396 6.89 34.72 8.74
CA LYS A 396 7.89 35.05 7.72
C LYS A 396 8.28 33.81 6.92
N ASP A 397 8.52 32.68 7.60
CA ASP A 397 8.86 31.44 6.91
C ASP A 397 7.75 31.01 5.96
N VAL A 398 6.48 31.15 6.38
CA VAL A 398 5.30 30.85 5.53
C VAL A 398 5.19 31.81 4.34
N LYS A 399 5.62 33.07 4.46
CA LYS A 399 5.62 34.00 3.32
C LYS A 399 6.76 33.73 2.33
N ASP A 400 7.89 33.26 2.84
CA ASP A 400 9.12 33.11 2.08
C ASP A 400 9.33 31.64 1.64
N ILE A 401 9.95 30.82 2.50
CA ILE A 401 10.49 29.50 2.14
C ILE A 401 9.48 28.34 2.30
N LEU A 402 8.42 28.53 3.08
CA LEU A 402 7.40 27.53 3.39
C LEU A 402 5.99 27.96 2.92
N SER A 403 5.90 28.59 1.75
CA SER A 403 4.64 29.11 1.17
C SER A 403 3.54 28.07 0.91
N PHE A 404 3.88 26.78 0.93
CA PHE A 404 2.93 25.68 0.87
C PHE A 404 2.28 25.35 2.22
N VAL A 405 2.83 25.82 3.36
CA VAL A 405 2.28 25.58 4.69
C VAL A 405 1.08 26.49 4.91
N ASN A 406 -0.12 25.90 4.97
CA ASN A 406 -1.35 26.68 5.07
C ASN A 406 -1.68 27.04 6.53
N LYS A 407 -0.83 27.86 7.15
CA LYS A 407 -1.02 28.40 8.50
C LYS A 407 -2.19 29.40 8.50
N ARG A 408 -3.15 29.21 9.41
CA ARG A 408 -4.44 29.94 9.43
C ARG A 408 -4.56 31.00 10.52
N ASP A 409 -3.80 30.84 11.59
CA ASP A 409 -3.81 31.75 12.74
C ASP A 409 -2.43 32.37 12.95
N THR A 410 -2.34 33.33 13.85
CA THR A 410 -1.08 33.94 14.30
C THR A 410 -0.44 33.18 15.46
N ASN A 411 -0.97 32.00 15.82
CA ASN A 411 -0.42 31.23 16.92
C ASN A 411 0.98 30.73 16.55
N GLN A 412 1.79 30.48 17.58
CA GLN A 412 3.10 29.88 17.39
C GLN A 412 2.93 28.48 16.79
N LEU A 413 3.72 28.16 15.76
CA LEU A 413 3.68 26.88 15.07
C LEU A 413 5.03 26.19 15.20
N ILE A 414 5.08 25.14 16.02
CA ILE A 414 6.29 24.36 16.26
C ILE A 414 6.05 22.93 15.79
N VAL A 415 7.05 22.36 15.12
CA VAL A 415 7.01 20.97 14.61
C VAL A 415 8.19 20.16 15.13
N SER A 416 8.03 18.85 15.25
CA SER A 416 9.16 17.95 15.53
C SER A 416 9.96 17.70 14.25
N VAL A 417 11.28 17.83 14.36
CA VAL A 417 12.25 17.57 13.28
C VAL A 417 13.38 16.68 13.79
N MET A 418 14.24 16.22 12.89
CA MET A 418 15.49 15.54 13.26
C MET A 418 16.56 16.57 13.65
N GLY A 419 17.53 16.09 14.42
CA GLY A 419 18.66 16.88 14.89
C GLY A 419 19.54 16.03 15.78
N ASP A 420 20.80 15.88 15.39
CA ASP A 420 21.76 14.99 16.04
C ASP A 420 22.47 15.63 17.22
N GLN A 421 22.81 14.81 18.21
CA GLN A 421 23.70 15.18 19.30
C GLN A 421 25.08 15.57 18.78
N ASP A 422 25.73 16.48 19.51
CA ASP A 422 27.07 16.97 19.18
C ASP A 422 28.13 15.87 19.41
N THR A 423 27.81 14.86 20.22
CA THR A 423 28.60 13.65 20.46
C THR A 423 27.81 12.41 20.01
N LEU A 424 28.52 11.41 19.49
CA LEU A 424 27.89 10.16 19.06
C LEU A 424 27.43 9.33 20.26
N ARG A 425 26.14 9.01 20.30
CA ARG A 425 25.60 8.02 21.24
C ARG A 425 26.11 6.62 20.88
N LYS A 426 26.68 5.91 21.86
CA LYS A 426 27.08 4.51 21.70
C LYS A 426 25.87 3.63 21.40
N THR A 427 26.04 2.70 20.46
CA THR A 427 25.02 1.69 20.13
C THR A 427 25.57 0.32 20.48
N PHE A 428 24.74 -0.53 21.09
CA PHE A 428 25.10 -1.89 21.45
C PHE A 428 24.13 -2.88 20.82
N VAL A 429 24.61 -4.09 20.52
CA VAL A 429 23.72 -5.23 20.27
C VAL A 429 23.00 -5.56 21.57
N LEU A 430 21.68 -5.47 21.61
CA LEU A 430 20.92 -5.78 22.84
C LEU A 430 20.63 -7.27 22.92
N LYS A 431 20.94 -7.90 24.05
CA LYS A 431 20.70 -9.34 24.24
C LYS A 431 19.19 -9.60 24.23
N ARG A 432 18.72 -10.41 23.28
CA ARG A 432 17.29 -10.69 23.06
C ARG A 432 16.44 -9.43 22.84
N GLY A 433 17.03 -8.33 22.39
CA GLY A 433 16.31 -7.08 22.16
C GLY A 433 15.96 -6.28 23.41
N VAL A 434 16.49 -6.65 24.59
CA VAL A 434 16.12 -6.00 25.86
C VAL A 434 16.96 -4.74 26.10
N TYR A 435 16.30 -3.60 26.32
CA TYR A 435 16.94 -2.27 26.39
C TYR A 435 18.05 -2.14 27.44
N ASP A 436 17.95 -2.85 28.57
CA ASP A 436 18.90 -2.81 29.69
C ASP A 436 19.96 -3.92 29.66
N ALA A 437 20.03 -4.70 28.56
CA ALA A 437 20.96 -5.80 28.39
C ALA A 437 21.96 -5.57 27.24
N PRO A 438 22.83 -4.53 27.31
CA PRO A 438 23.80 -4.25 26.26
C PRO A 438 24.82 -5.37 26.09
N GLY A 439 25.16 -5.66 24.83
CA GLY A 439 26.19 -6.60 24.41
C GLY A 439 27.37 -5.87 23.75
N GLU A 440 27.76 -6.32 22.56
CA GLU A 440 28.87 -5.73 21.79
C GLU A 440 28.53 -4.31 21.31
N GLU A 441 29.46 -3.37 21.46
CA GLU A 441 29.33 -2.02 20.86
C GLU A 441 29.43 -2.12 19.33
N VAL A 442 28.55 -1.42 18.61
CA VAL A 442 28.52 -1.39 17.15
C VAL A 442 28.52 0.05 16.62
N GLN A 443 29.04 0.18 15.40
CA GLN A 443 29.09 1.43 14.65
C GLN A 443 28.09 1.38 13.48
N PRO A 444 27.64 2.53 12.95
CA PRO A 444 26.73 2.56 11.81
C PRO A 444 27.22 1.72 10.62
N GLY A 445 26.31 0.92 10.05
CA GLY A 445 26.58 -0.02 8.97
C GLY A 445 25.30 -0.70 8.47
N THR A 446 25.38 -1.42 7.36
CA THR A 446 24.22 -2.00 6.67
C THR A 446 24.37 -3.51 6.48
N PRO A 447 23.27 -4.25 6.22
CA PRO A 447 23.34 -5.66 5.92
C PRO A 447 24.15 -5.92 4.65
N LYS A 448 25.23 -6.69 4.76
CA LYS A 448 26.16 -6.97 3.64
C LYS A 448 25.48 -7.69 2.48
N ALA A 449 24.45 -8.47 2.79
CA ALA A 449 23.66 -9.17 1.79
C ALA A 449 22.94 -8.22 0.83
N ILE A 450 22.55 -7.01 1.25
CA ILE A 450 21.92 -6.03 0.36
C ILE A 450 23.01 -5.32 -0.44
N LEU A 451 23.84 -4.54 0.27
CA LEU A 451 24.98 -3.81 -0.27
C LEU A 451 25.89 -3.45 0.92
N PRO A 452 27.17 -3.82 0.94
CA PRO A 452 28.07 -3.45 2.02
C PRO A 452 28.21 -1.92 2.18
N PHE A 453 28.15 -1.43 3.42
CA PHE A 453 28.44 -0.02 3.73
C PHE A 453 29.95 0.23 3.66
N ASN A 454 30.41 0.86 2.58
CA ASN A 454 31.83 1.16 2.39
C ASN A 454 32.23 2.50 3.04
N SER A 455 33.55 2.78 3.11
CA SER A 455 34.09 3.98 3.74
C SER A 455 33.89 5.29 2.96
N SER A 456 33.36 5.24 1.73
CA SER A 456 33.02 6.44 0.96
C SER A 456 31.75 7.15 1.47
N TYR A 457 30.92 6.42 2.21
CA TYR A 457 29.74 6.96 2.86
C TYR A 457 30.07 7.51 4.25
N PRO A 458 29.62 8.73 4.60
CA PRO A 458 29.73 9.20 5.98
C PRO A 458 28.91 8.29 6.90
N LYS A 459 29.40 8.00 8.10
CA LYS A 459 28.73 7.11 9.07
C LYS A 459 27.58 7.80 9.82
N ASN A 460 26.65 8.40 9.07
CA ASN A 460 25.46 9.08 9.56
C ASN A 460 24.29 8.90 8.57
N ARG A 461 23.12 9.48 8.86
CA ARG A 461 21.93 9.32 8.00
C ARG A 461 22.11 9.82 6.58
N LEU A 462 22.97 10.81 6.35
CA LEU A 462 23.27 11.29 5.00
C LEU A 462 24.02 10.22 4.20
N GLY A 463 24.93 9.48 4.83
CA GLY A 463 25.58 8.34 4.18
C GLY A 463 24.65 7.16 3.99
N LEU A 464 23.72 6.93 4.92
CA LEU A 464 22.66 5.94 4.73
C LEU A 464 21.77 6.27 3.52
N ALA A 465 21.41 7.55 3.33
CA ALA A 465 20.66 7.99 2.15
C ALA A 465 21.47 7.79 0.85
N LYS A 466 22.76 8.14 0.84
CA LYS A 466 23.66 7.87 -0.30
C LYS A 466 23.76 6.39 -0.63
N TRP A 467 23.85 5.53 0.39
CA TRP A 467 23.86 4.07 0.24
C TRP A 467 22.52 3.53 -0.30
N LEU A 468 21.40 4.12 0.12
CA LEU A 468 20.07 3.74 -0.34
C LEU A 468 19.91 3.99 -1.85
N PHE A 469 20.45 5.10 -2.35
CA PHE A 469 20.36 5.50 -3.76
C PHE A 469 21.61 5.14 -4.59
N ASP A 470 22.53 4.34 -4.05
CA ASP A 470 23.59 3.71 -4.85
C ASP A 470 22.93 2.84 -5.94
N ARG A 471 23.38 2.99 -7.18
CA ARG A 471 22.85 2.23 -8.33
C ARG A 471 23.02 0.70 -8.16
N GLN A 472 23.94 0.27 -7.30
CA GLN A 472 24.13 -1.13 -6.96
C GLN A 472 23.20 -1.63 -5.85
N ASN A 473 22.46 -0.74 -5.17
CA ASN A 473 21.46 -1.13 -4.20
C ASN A 473 20.31 -1.87 -4.93
N PRO A 474 20.05 -3.15 -4.60
CA PRO A 474 19.12 -3.96 -5.37
C PRO A 474 17.64 -3.69 -5.06
N LEU A 475 17.32 -2.94 -4.00
CA LEU A 475 15.97 -2.87 -3.44
C LEU A 475 15.28 -1.55 -3.73
N THR A 476 15.92 -0.41 -3.46
CA THR A 476 15.30 0.92 -3.43
C THR A 476 14.38 1.22 -4.62
N ALA A 477 14.89 1.08 -5.84
CA ALA A 477 14.11 1.33 -7.05
C ALA A 477 12.98 0.30 -7.23
N ARG A 478 13.25 -0.99 -7.01
CA ARG A 478 12.24 -2.05 -7.15
C ARG A 478 11.09 -1.87 -6.15
N VAL A 479 11.41 -1.54 -4.91
CA VAL A 479 10.44 -1.35 -3.83
C VAL A 479 9.51 -0.20 -4.17
N TYR A 480 10.06 0.97 -4.53
CA TYR A 480 9.24 2.12 -4.85
C TYR A 480 8.39 1.91 -6.12
N VAL A 481 8.97 1.33 -7.18
CA VAL A 481 8.22 0.93 -8.38
C VAL A 481 7.08 -0.02 -8.02
N ASN A 482 7.32 -1.00 -7.16
CA ASN A 482 6.31 -1.96 -6.74
C ASN A 482 5.19 -1.32 -5.89
N LEU A 483 5.52 -0.35 -5.03
CA LEU A 483 4.55 0.44 -4.28
C LEU A 483 3.67 1.27 -5.22
N LEU A 484 4.26 1.98 -6.18
CA LEU A 484 3.49 2.71 -7.19
C LEU A 484 2.63 1.77 -8.03
N TRP A 485 3.19 0.65 -8.47
CA TRP A 485 2.43 -0.37 -9.20
C TRP A 485 1.23 -0.87 -8.39
N GLN A 486 1.41 -1.13 -7.10
CA GLN A 486 0.32 -1.50 -6.19
C GLN A 486 -0.77 -0.41 -6.12
N GLU A 487 -0.41 0.86 -6.11
CA GLU A 487 -1.38 1.97 -6.05
C GLU A 487 -2.27 2.04 -7.30
N PHE A 488 -1.72 1.76 -8.49
CA PHE A 488 -2.46 1.85 -9.76
C PHE A 488 -3.10 0.54 -10.22
N PHE A 489 -2.50 -0.61 -9.88
CA PHE A 489 -2.99 -1.93 -10.28
C PHE A 489 -3.64 -2.72 -9.12
N GLY A 490 -3.57 -2.20 -7.89
CA GLY A 490 -4.21 -2.75 -6.69
C GLY A 490 -3.41 -3.81 -5.97
N LYS A 491 -2.41 -4.40 -6.64
CA LYS A 491 -1.51 -5.43 -6.13
C LYS A 491 -0.13 -5.19 -6.75
N GLY A 492 0.93 -5.24 -5.96
CA GLY A 492 2.30 -5.11 -6.46
C GLY A 492 2.67 -6.27 -7.39
N ILE A 493 3.68 -6.06 -8.25
CA ILE A 493 4.34 -7.13 -9.00
C ILE A 493 4.81 -8.20 -7.99
N VAL A 494 5.46 -7.74 -6.92
CA VAL A 494 5.67 -8.48 -5.66
C VAL A 494 4.47 -8.22 -4.75
N LYS A 495 3.69 -9.25 -4.45
CA LYS A 495 2.44 -9.14 -3.69
C LYS A 495 2.66 -8.74 -2.22
N THR A 496 3.79 -9.16 -1.65
CA THR A 496 4.27 -8.85 -0.30
C THR A 496 5.12 -7.58 -0.33
N SER A 497 4.51 -6.42 -0.48
CA SER A 497 5.22 -5.17 -0.77
C SER A 497 6.24 -4.72 0.30
N GLY A 498 6.14 -5.22 1.54
CA GLY A 498 7.11 -4.96 2.62
C GLY A 498 8.05 -6.13 2.92
N ASP A 499 8.01 -7.20 2.12
CA ASP A 499 8.88 -8.36 2.25
C ASP A 499 9.19 -8.95 0.86
N PHE A 500 10.36 -8.58 0.35
CA PHE A 500 11.02 -9.10 -0.85
C PHE A 500 12.01 -10.22 -0.51
N GLY A 501 12.17 -10.52 0.79
CA GLY A 501 13.09 -11.51 1.31
C GLY A 501 12.65 -12.93 1.01
N MET A 502 13.21 -13.88 1.76
CA MET A 502 13.02 -15.31 1.57
C MET A 502 11.60 -15.80 1.90
N GLN A 503 10.81 -15.01 2.65
CA GLN A 503 9.40 -15.31 2.96
C GLN A 503 8.43 -14.49 2.11
N GLY A 504 8.96 -13.54 1.33
CA GLY A 504 8.21 -12.78 0.35
C GLY A 504 7.74 -13.64 -0.82
N GLU A 505 6.65 -13.21 -1.45
CA GLU A 505 6.21 -13.82 -2.71
C GLU A 505 7.09 -13.40 -3.88
N LEU A 506 7.27 -14.30 -4.84
CA LEU A 506 7.99 -13.97 -6.07
C LEU A 506 7.27 -12.90 -6.90
N PRO A 507 8.01 -12.04 -7.63
CA PRO A 507 7.41 -11.11 -8.58
C PRO A 507 6.65 -11.88 -9.67
N SER A 508 5.43 -11.43 -10.02
CA SER A 508 4.69 -12.05 -11.14
C SER A 508 5.36 -11.81 -12.50
N HIS A 509 6.07 -10.69 -12.62
CA HIS A 509 6.79 -10.25 -13.82
C HIS A 509 8.19 -9.74 -13.40
N PRO A 510 9.16 -10.63 -13.10
CA PRO A 510 10.48 -10.23 -12.62
C PRO A 510 11.21 -9.29 -13.58
N GLU A 511 11.16 -9.56 -14.88
CA GLU A 511 11.81 -8.73 -15.89
C GLU A 511 11.17 -7.34 -15.99
N LEU A 512 9.86 -7.24 -15.87
CA LEU A 512 9.17 -5.94 -15.85
C LEU A 512 9.58 -5.12 -14.62
N LEU A 513 9.67 -5.74 -13.44
CA LEU A 513 10.11 -5.07 -12.22
C LEU A 513 11.53 -4.52 -12.36
N ASP A 514 12.45 -5.34 -12.89
CA ASP A 514 13.84 -4.93 -13.12
C ASP A 514 13.94 -3.84 -14.20
N TRP A 515 13.17 -3.98 -15.28
CA TRP A 515 13.11 -2.98 -16.34
C TRP A 515 12.64 -1.62 -15.82
N LEU A 516 11.51 -1.59 -15.10
CA LEU A 516 10.97 -0.36 -14.51
C LEU A 516 11.91 0.22 -13.45
N ALA A 517 12.55 -0.61 -12.63
CA ALA A 517 13.49 -0.15 -11.62
C ALA A 517 14.72 0.52 -12.24
N VAL A 518 15.35 -0.09 -13.24
CA VAL A 518 16.50 0.52 -13.92
C VAL A 518 16.08 1.75 -14.72
N ASP A 519 14.94 1.68 -15.40
CA ASP A 519 14.41 2.79 -16.17
C ASP A 519 14.06 4.00 -15.27
N PHE A 520 13.56 3.77 -14.06
CA PHE A 520 13.29 4.83 -13.09
C PHE A 520 14.57 5.52 -12.62
N MET A 521 15.63 4.75 -12.36
CA MET A 521 16.96 5.30 -12.04
C MET A 521 17.57 6.09 -13.22
N ASP A 522 17.45 5.56 -14.43
CA ASP A 522 17.98 6.20 -15.66
C ASP A 522 17.32 7.56 -15.95
N HIS A 523 16.07 7.75 -15.51
CA HIS A 523 15.31 8.98 -15.72
C HIS A 523 15.29 9.88 -14.47
N GLY A 524 16.35 9.85 -13.67
CA GLY A 524 16.55 10.78 -12.56
C GLY A 524 15.48 10.69 -11.48
N TRP A 525 14.95 9.48 -11.25
CA TRP A 525 13.97 9.24 -10.18
C TRP A 525 12.67 10.07 -10.33
N ASP A 526 12.29 10.40 -11.56
CA ASP A 526 11.09 11.19 -11.90
C ASP A 526 9.79 10.40 -11.66
N ILE A 527 9.07 10.78 -10.60
CA ILE A 527 7.86 10.11 -10.13
C ILE A 527 6.70 10.30 -11.12
N LYS A 528 6.41 11.53 -11.56
CA LYS A 528 5.30 11.81 -12.49
C LYS A 528 5.51 11.14 -13.84
N ARG A 529 6.75 11.04 -14.32
CA ARG A 529 7.09 10.32 -15.56
C ARG A 529 6.82 8.83 -15.43
N LEU A 530 7.21 8.20 -14.32
CA LEU A 530 6.89 6.79 -14.04
C LEU A 530 5.37 6.57 -13.94
N VAL A 531 4.65 7.45 -13.22
CA VAL A 531 3.18 7.39 -13.13
C VAL A 531 2.54 7.54 -14.51
N LYS A 532 2.98 8.51 -15.33
CA LYS A 532 2.51 8.70 -16.71
C LYS A 532 2.72 7.43 -17.53
N GLN A 533 3.90 6.81 -17.43
CA GLN A 533 4.20 5.56 -18.14
C GLN A 533 3.25 4.42 -17.75
N MET A 534 2.94 4.26 -16.46
CA MET A 534 2.00 3.24 -15.98
C MET A 534 0.59 3.48 -16.51
N VAL A 535 0.04 4.70 -16.38
CA VAL A 535 -1.35 4.97 -16.78
C VAL A 535 -1.53 5.03 -18.31
N MET A 536 -0.47 5.34 -19.07
CA MET A 536 -0.49 5.33 -20.53
C MET A 536 -0.45 3.92 -21.15
N SER A 537 -0.14 2.89 -20.37
CA SER A 537 -0.05 1.51 -20.85
C SER A 537 -1.41 0.97 -21.31
N ALA A 538 -1.40 0.10 -22.32
CA ALA A 538 -2.59 -0.68 -22.71
C ALA A 538 -3.10 -1.50 -21.52
N THR A 539 -2.18 -2.05 -20.74
CA THR A 539 -2.41 -2.84 -19.54
C THR A 539 -3.32 -2.11 -18.55
N TYR A 540 -2.99 -0.85 -18.22
CA TYR A 540 -3.80 -0.03 -17.32
C TYR A 540 -5.16 0.33 -17.91
N ARG A 541 -5.24 0.51 -19.24
CA ARG A 541 -6.46 0.96 -19.94
C ARG A 541 -7.48 -0.16 -20.18
N GLN A 542 -7.13 -1.43 -19.94
CA GLN A 542 -8.03 -2.57 -20.12
C GLN A 542 -9.35 -2.44 -19.36
N SER A 543 -10.42 -2.99 -19.94
CA SER A 543 -11.71 -3.20 -19.29
C SER A 543 -11.57 -4.15 -18.08
N ALA A 544 -12.34 -3.90 -17.04
CA ALA A 544 -12.37 -4.73 -15.83
C ALA A 544 -13.36 -5.91 -15.92
N VAL A 545 -13.96 -6.16 -17.10
CA VAL A 545 -14.87 -7.29 -17.31
C VAL A 545 -14.16 -8.62 -17.03
N VAL A 546 -14.79 -9.47 -16.24
CA VAL A 546 -14.26 -10.78 -15.85
C VAL A 546 -15.02 -11.86 -16.62
N THR A 547 -14.31 -12.66 -17.40
CA THR A 547 -14.85 -13.84 -18.07
C THR A 547 -14.61 -15.09 -17.20
N PRO A 548 -15.45 -16.14 -17.30
CA PRO A 548 -15.25 -17.38 -16.54
C PRO A 548 -13.86 -18.00 -16.72
N GLU A 549 -13.34 -18.02 -17.95
CA GLU A 549 -12.00 -18.52 -18.28
C GLU A 549 -10.90 -17.78 -17.49
N LYS A 550 -10.82 -16.45 -17.64
CA LYS A 550 -9.87 -15.61 -16.90
C LYS A 550 -10.02 -15.70 -15.37
N LEU A 551 -11.22 -15.92 -14.85
CA LEU A 551 -11.44 -16.11 -13.42
C LEU A 551 -10.92 -17.47 -12.94
N GLN A 552 -11.07 -18.51 -13.77
CA GLN A 552 -10.56 -19.86 -13.48
C GLN A 552 -9.03 -19.92 -13.56
N THR A 553 -8.43 -19.31 -14.58
CA THR A 553 -6.98 -19.32 -14.81
C THR A 553 -6.23 -18.38 -13.86
N ASP A 554 -6.75 -17.17 -13.65
CA ASP A 554 -6.11 -16.17 -12.81
C ASP A 554 -7.16 -15.37 -12.01
N PRO A 555 -7.71 -15.96 -10.93
CA PRO A 555 -8.76 -15.34 -10.12
C PRO A 555 -8.31 -14.01 -9.51
N ASP A 556 -7.02 -13.93 -9.22
CA ASP A 556 -6.36 -12.83 -8.51
C ASP A 556 -5.85 -11.71 -9.43
N ASN A 557 -6.03 -11.86 -10.76
CA ASN A 557 -5.54 -10.98 -11.81
C ASN A 557 -4.03 -10.68 -11.70
N ARG A 558 -3.22 -11.68 -11.32
CA ARG A 558 -1.75 -11.59 -11.22
C ARG A 558 -1.05 -11.38 -12.57
N LEU A 559 -1.62 -11.94 -13.63
CA LEU A 559 -1.13 -11.87 -15.01
C LEU A 559 -1.64 -10.64 -15.76
N LEU A 560 -2.58 -9.88 -15.15
CA LEU A 560 -3.08 -8.60 -15.66
C LEU A 560 -3.80 -8.71 -17.02
N ALA A 561 -4.56 -9.79 -17.22
CA ALA A 561 -5.39 -10.00 -18.41
C ALA A 561 -6.65 -9.11 -18.47
N ARG A 562 -6.87 -8.28 -17.44
CA ARG A 562 -8.01 -7.37 -17.27
C ARG A 562 -7.63 -6.19 -16.38
N GLY A 563 -8.38 -5.09 -16.51
CA GLY A 563 -8.19 -3.90 -15.69
C GLY A 563 -8.50 -4.14 -14.21
N PRO A 564 -7.87 -3.39 -13.29
CA PRO A 564 -8.06 -3.57 -11.85
C PRO A 564 -9.45 -3.12 -11.39
N ARG A 565 -10.09 -3.86 -10.48
CA ARG A 565 -11.37 -3.49 -9.84
C ARG A 565 -11.27 -3.63 -8.33
N TYR A 566 -11.16 -2.50 -7.62
CA TYR A 566 -11.16 -2.46 -6.16
C TYR A 566 -11.74 -1.15 -5.63
N ARG A 567 -12.15 -1.17 -4.36
CA ARG A 567 -12.68 -0.01 -3.64
C ARG A 567 -11.58 1.03 -3.41
N ILE A 568 -11.94 2.31 -3.55
CA ILE A 568 -11.05 3.43 -3.20
C ILE A 568 -10.83 3.52 -1.67
N PRO A 569 -9.70 4.11 -1.22
CA PRO A 569 -9.43 4.37 0.19
C PRO A 569 -10.53 5.20 0.88
N ALA A 570 -10.68 5.01 2.19
CA ALA A 570 -11.70 5.65 3.02
C ALA A 570 -11.74 7.18 2.86
N GLU A 571 -10.58 7.81 2.82
CA GLU A 571 -10.42 9.25 2.66
C GLU A 571 -11.05 9.73 1.34
N PHE A 572 -10.86 8.96 0.25
CA PHE A 572 -11.39 9.29 -1.07
C PHE A 572 -12.87 8.95 -1.23
N ILE A 573 -13.43 8.04 -0.44
CA ILE A 573 -14.90 7.82 -0.38
C ILE A 573 -15.58 9.10 0.10
N ARG A 574 -15.06 9.70 1.17
CA ARG A 574 -15.55 10.99 1.65
C ARG A 574 -15.36 12.08 0.60
N ASP A 575 -14.20 12.14 -0.03
CA ASP A 575 -13.90 13.15 -1.06
C ASP A 575 -14.85 13.04 -2.26
N LEU A 576 -15.17 11.82 -2.69
CA LEU A 576 -16.15 11.56 -3.73
C LEU A 576 -17.50 12.15 -3.36
N VAL A 577 -18.03 11.82 -2.17
CA VAL A 577 -19.33 12.29 -1.68
C VAL A 577 -19.39 13.82 -1.60
N LEU A 578 -18.34 14.45 -1.08
CA LEU A 578 -18.25 15.91 -0.97
C LEU A 578 -18.12 16.57 -2.34
N SER A 579 -17.33 16.00 -3.26
CA SER A 579 -17.09 16.55 -4.59
C SER A 579 -18.35 16.46 -5.46
N SER A 580 -19.01 15.29 -5.51
CA SER A 580 -20.19 15.07 -6.35
C SER A 580 -21.42 15.86 -5.88
N SER A 581 -21.53 16.15 -4.58
CA SER A 581 -22.54 17.07 -4.04
C SER A 581 -22.18 18.55 -4.19
N GLY A 582 -20.91 18.82 -4.47
CA GLY A 582 -20.30 20.14 -4.54
C GLY A 582 -20.25 20.86 -3.19
N LEU A 583 -20.16 20.10 -2.10
CA LEU A 583 -19.82 20.59 -0.75
C LEU A 583 -18.31 20.75 -0.56
N LEU A 584 -17.49 20.03 -1.33
CA LEU A 584 -16.05 19.93 -1.11
C LEU A 584 -15.36 21.29 -0.99
N ASN A 585 -14.67 21.48 0.13
CA ASN A 585 -13.70 22.54 0.32
C ASN A 585 -12.34 22.07 -0.22
N GLY A 586 -11.96 22.58 -1.40
CA GLY A 586 -10.73 22.25 -2.11
C GLY A 586 -9.45 22.92 -1.57
N THR A 587 -9.49 23.44 -0.34
CA THR A 587 -8.29 24.01 0.28
C THR A 587 -7.25 22.92 0.53
N ILE A 588 -6.04 23.11 -0.01
CA ILE A 588 -4.89 22.23 0.24
C ILE A 588 -4.12 22.68 1.49
N GLY A 589 -3.71 21.71 2.30
CA GLY A 589 -2.93 21.90 3.50
C GLY A 589 -3.67 22.55 4.67
N GLY A 590 -2.95 22.77 5.77
CA GLY A 590 -3.42 23.43 6.98
C GLY A 590 -3.85 22.46 8.07
N PRO A 591 -4.24 22.95 9.26
CA PRO A 591 -4.55 22.07 10.38
C PRO A 591 -5.69 21.09 10.07
N SER A 592 -5.60 19.89 10.64
CA SER A 592 -6.64 18.88 10.54
C SER A 592 -7.93 19.33 11.24
N VAL A 593 -9.07 18.80 10.78
CA VAL A 593 -10.42 19.19 11.21
C VAL A 593 -11.18 18.02 11.82
N LYS A 594 -12.21 18.33 12.60
CA LYS A 594 -13.09 17.36 13.28
C LYS A 594 -14.50 17.41 12.66
N PRO A 595 -14.75 16.66 11.56
CA PRO A 595 -16.08 16.61 10.91
C PRO A 595 -17.11 15.85 11.76
N TYR A 596 -18.26 15.48 11.17
CA TYR A 596 -19.25 14.65 11.88
C TYR A 596 -18.66 13.36 12.44
N GLN A 597 -18.96 13.07 13.71
CA GLN A 597 -18.64 11.83 14.39
C GLN A 597 -19.72 11.51 15.44
N PRO A 598 -20.03 10.23 15.72
CA PRO A 598 -20.83 9.86 16.88
C PRO A 598 -20.25 10.41 18.21
N PRO A 599 -21.09 10.91 19.13
CA PRO A 599 -20.63 11.42 20.42
C PRO A 599 -20.12 10.29 21.34
N GLY A 600 -19.23 10.61 22.28
CA GLY A 600 -18.80 9.70 23.35
C GLY A 600 -17.63 8.76 23.04
N LEU A 601 -17.17 8.70 21.78
CA LEU A 601 -16.09 7.79 21.37
C LEU A 601 -14.71 8.18 21.91
N TRP A 602 -14.44 9.48 22.08
CA TRP A 602 -13.16 9.93 22.61
C TRP A 602 -13.13 9.83 24.13
N GLU A 603 -14.23 10.20 24.74
CA GLU A 603 -14.46 10.19 26.19
C GLU A 603 -14.31 8.79 26.78
N GLY A 604 -14.76 7.75 26.05
CA GLY A 604 -14.58 6.35 26.44
C GLY A 604 -13.17 5.79 26.19
N SER A 605 -12.29 6.52 25.50
CA SER A 605 -10.97 6.06 25.03
C SER A 605 -9.78 6.77 25.70
N THR A 606 -10.02 7.58 26.72
CA THR A 606 -9.02 8.46 27.34
C THR A 606 -9.10 8.42 28.87
N SER A 607 -8.02 8.83 29.54
CA SER A 607 -7.98 9.04 30.99
C SER A 607 -8.78 10.27 31.46
N GLY A 608 -9.55 10.92 30.57
CA GLY A 608 -10.30 12.16 30.85
C GLY A 608 -9.44 13.42 30.90
N ARG A 609 -8.19 13.40 30.39
CA ARG A 609 -7.25 14.54 30.43
C ARG A 609 -6.78 14.95 29.02
N GLY A 610 -6.38 16.21 28.88
CA GLY A 610 -5.80 16.77 27.64
C GLY A 610 -6.84 17.24 26.61
N LEU A 611 -6.36 17.93 25.57
CA LEU A 611 -7.22 18.52 24.52
C LEU A 611 -8.02 17.51 23.70
N LEU A 612 -7.56 16.25 23.66
CA LEU A 612 -8.20 15.17 22.91
C LEU A 612 -9.06 14.27 23.81
N SER A 613 -9.37 14.72 25.03
CA SER A 613 -10.28 13.99 25.94
C SER A 613 -11.73 13.99 25.48
N MET A 614 -12.16 15.05 24.77
CA MET A 614 -13.53 15.21 24.26
C MET A 614 -13.54 15.55 22.78
N TYR A 615 -14.48 14.95 22.05
CA TYR A 615 -14.64 15.27 20.63
C TYR A 615 -15.52 16.51 20.45
N THR A 616 -14.89 17.64 20.11
CA THR A 616 -15.61 18.85 19.68
C THR A 616 -15.62 18.93 18.16
N GLN A 617 -16.82 18.76 17.59
CA GLN A 617 -17.05 18.92 16.15
C GLN A 617 -16.72 20.34 15.70
N ASP A 618 -16.03 20.45 14.57
CA ASP A 618 -15.84 21.71 13.84
C ASP A 618 -17.10 22.05 13.03
N HIS A 619 -17.31 23.33 12.71
CA HIS A 619 -18.49 23.80 11.97
C HIS A 619 -18.14 24.47 10.64
N GLY A 620 -19.15 24.71 9.80
CA GLY A 620 -19.00 25.45 8.55
C GLY A 620 -18.06 24.78 7.54
N SER A 621 -17.21 25.55 6.87
CA SER A 621 -16.36 25.04 5.77
C SER A 621 -15.36 23.95 6.19
N LYS A 622 -15.10 23.79 7.49
CA LYS A 622 -14.26 22.73 8.04
C LYS A 622 -14.93 21.35 7.94
N LEU A 623 -16.25 21.28 8.00
CA LEU A 623 -17.01 20.04 7.83
C LEU A 623 -16.86 19.42 6.44
N TYR A 624 -16.37 20.18 5.46
CA TYR A 624 -16.34 19.76 4.06
C TYR A 624 -14.92 19.67 3.49
N ARG A 625 -13.90 19.62 4.35
CA ARG A 625 -12.51 19.32 3.96
C ARG A 625 -12.39 17.86 3.47
N ARG A 626 -11.40 17.62 2.59
CA ARG A 626 -11.02 16.28 2.15
C ARG A 626 -10.72 15.36 3.34
N GLY A 627 -10.96 14.07 3.17
CA GLY A 627 -10.78 13.05 4.21
C GLY A 627 -9.37 12.97 4.78
N MET A 628 -8.34 13.26 3.99
CA MET A 628 -6.96 13.28 4.49
C MET A 628 -6.68 14.36 5.56
N TYR A 629 -7.58 15.35 5.69
CA TYR A 629 -7.51 16.40 6.71
C TYR A 629 -8.38 16.11 7.93
N THR A 630 -9.05 14.96 7.99
CA THR A 630 -9.74 14.55 9.21
C THR A 630 -8.71 14.23 10.29
N LEU A 631 -8.89 14.79 11.48
CA LEU A 631 -7.99 14.58 12.61
C LEU A 631 -7.89 13.09 12.97
N ILE A 632 -6.67 12.56 12.99
CA ILE A 632 -6.40 11.17 13.37
C ILE A 632 -5.88 11.14 14.81
N LYS A 633 -6.73 10.71 15.75
CA LYS A 633 -6.35 10.33 17.11
C LYS A 633 -6.03 8.83 17.11
N ARG A 634 -4.80 8.43 17.42
CA ARG A 634 -4.36 7.02 17.27
C ARG A 634 -5.16 6.05 18.12
N THR A 635 -5.48 6.43 19.35
CA THR A 635 -6.28 5.60 20.28
C THR A 635 -7.77 5.53 19.95
N SER A 636 -8.29 6.45 19.12
CA SER A 636 -9.69 6.47 18.69
C SER A 636 -9.80 7.09 17.29
N PRO A 637 -9.39 6.36 16.24
CA PRO A 637 -9.40 6.86 14.87
C PRO A 637 -10.83 7.17 14.37
N PRO A 638 -10.98 7.98 13.31
CA PRO A 638 -12.30 8.29 12.77
C PRO A 638 -13.09 7.02 12.40
N PRO A 639 -14.29 6.80 13.00
CA PRO A 639 -14.95 5.50 12.98
C PRO A 639 -15.41 5.08 11.58
N SER A 640 -15.93 6.02 10.78
CA SER A 640 -16.33 5.75 9.40
C SER A 640 -15.12 5.35 8.54
N MET A 641 -13.96 5.98 8.75
CA MET A 641 -12.75 5.63 8.02
C MET A 641 -12.18 4.27 8.44
N ALA A 642 -12.22 3.96 9.74
CA ALA A 642 -11.81 2.64 10.25
C ALA A 642 -12.66 1.51 9.65
N ILE A 643 -13.99 1.70 9.52
CA ILE A 643 -14.89 0.74 8.84
C ILE A 643 -14.50 0.52 7.37
N PHE A 644 -13.90 1.53 6.73
CA PHE A 644 -13.40 1.46 5.35
C PHE A 644 -11.90 1.10 5.25
N ASP A 645 -11.36 0.45 6.28
CA ASP A 645 -9.98 -0.05 6.35
C ASP A 645 -8.90 1.05 6.29
N ALA A 646 -9.18 2.25 6.82
CA ALA A 646 -8.14 3.26 6.98
C ALA A 646 -7.10 2.84 8.03
N SER A 647 -5.85 3.23 7.79
CA SER A 647 -4.77 2.98 8.75
C SER A 647 -5.04 3.70 10.07
N ASN A 648 -4.88 2.98 11.19
CA ASN A 648 -4.93 3.59 12.53
C ASN A 648 -3.63 4.35 12.88
N ARG A 649 -2.62 4.29 12.01
CA ARG A 649 -1.33 4.99 12.16
C ARG A 649 -0.54 4.54 13.38
N ASP A 650 -0.76 3.34 13.90
CA ASP A 650 0.03 2.81 15.02
C ASP A 650 1.40 2.30 14.59
N LEU A 651 1.47 1.68 13.42
CA LEU A 651 2.66 1.02 12.86
C LEU A 651 2.84 1.40 11.39
N CYS A 652 4.05 1.21 10.86
CA CYS A 652 4.33 1.41 9.45
C CYS A 652 3.53 0.42 8.58
N GLU A 653 2.72 0.96 7.68
CA GLU A 653 1.82 0.20 6.82
C GLU A 653 2.13 0.43 5.33
N VAL A 654 2.77 -0.55 4.70
CA VAL A 654 3.09 -0.56 3.25
C VAL A 654 1.91 -0.97 2.38
N LYS A 655 0.85 -1.52 2.99
CA LYS A 655 -0.32 -2.03 2.30
C LYS A 655 -1.48 -2.12 3.29
N ARG A 656 -2.56 -1.39 2.99
CA ARG A 656 -3.82 -1.51 3.72
C ARG A 656 -4.54 -2.80 3.39
N LEU A 657 -5.27 -3.31 4.38
CA LEU A 657 -6.29 -4.32 4.15
C LEU A 657 -7.43 -3.73 3.30
N LYS A 658 -8.11 -4.59 2.53
CA LYS A 658 -9.31 -4.22 1.76
C LYS A 658 -10.37 -5.28 2.02
N THR A 659 -11.32 -4.95 2.88
CA THR A 659 -12.46 -5.80 3.21
C THR A 659 -13.68 -5.40 2.38
N ASN A 660 -14.72 -6.21 2.31
CA ASN A 660 -16.03 -5.80 1.79
C ASN A 660 -17.09 -6.27 2.79
N THR A 661 -17.63 -5.35 3.58
CA THR A 661 -18.49 -5.69 4.72
C THR A 661 -19.85 -4.98 4.65
N PRO A 662 -20.94 -5.58 5.15
CA PRO A 662 -22.24 -4.91 5.22
C PRO A 662 -22.21 -3.59 6.01
N LEU A 663 -21.31 -3.45 6.98
CA LEU A 663 -21.13 -2.23 7.76
C LEU A 663 -20.75 -1.03 6.89
N GLN A 664 -19.97 -1.24 5.83
CA GLN A 664 -19.58 -0.18 4.90
C GLN A 664 -20.79 0.37 4.14
N ALA A 665 -21.70 -0.49 3.69
CA ALA A 665 -22.96 -0.06 3.09
C ALA A 665 -23.86 0.66 4.11
N LEU A 666 -23.88 0.22 5.37
CA LEU A 666 -24.62 0.90 6.43
C LEU A 666 -24.05 2.30 6.73
N VAL A 667 -22.72 2.50 6.66
CA VAL A 667 -22.12 3.84 6.76
C VAL A 667 -22.62 4.72 5.61
N MET A 668 -22.56 4.26 4.36
CA MET A 668 -23.05 5.04 3.21
C MET A 668 -24.54 5.38 3.28
N LEU A 669 -25.35 4.58 3.99
CA LEU A 669 -26.77 4.85 4.19
C LEU A 669 -27.09 5.80 5.35
N ASN A 670 -26.22 5.91 6.35
CA ASN A 670 -26.57 6.53 7.64
C ASN A 670 -25.61 7.62 8.11
N ASP A 671 -24.41 7.70 7.55
CA ASP A 671 -23.44 8.71 7.96
C ASP A 671 -23.98 10.13 7.66
N PRO A 672 -23.95 11.05 8.65
CA PRO A 672 -24.47 12.40 8.47
C PRO A 672 -23.87 13.14 7.28
N ALA A 673 -22.59 12.92 6.95
CA ALA A 673 -21.94 13.57 5.81
C ALA A 673 -22.50 13.06 4.48
N VAL A 674 -22.83 11.76 4.37
CA VAL A 674 -23.41 11.19 3.14
C VAL A 674 -24.86 11.61 2.99
N LEU A 675 -25.63 11.63 4.07
CA LEU A 675 -27.01 12.08 4.05
C LEU A 675 -27.14 13.57 3.74
N GLU A 676 -26.32 14.42 4.36
CA GLU A 676 -26.25 15.85 4.06
C GLU A 676 -25.84 16.09 2.60
N ALA A 677 -24.79 15.42 2.11
CA ALA A 677 -24.38 15.51 0.71
C ALA A 677 -25.49 15.07 -0.25
N SER A 678 -26.25 14.05 0.12
CA SER A 678 -27.42 13.59 -0.65
C SER A 678 -28.50 14.67 -0.74
N ARG A 679 -28.79 15.31 0.39
CA ARG A 679 -29.74 16.41 0.50
C ARG A 679 -29.30 17.62 -0.33
N VAL A 680 -28.04 18.01 -0.21
CA VAL A 680 -27.49 19.19 -0.90
C VAL A 680 -27.48 18.97 -2.40
N LEU A 681 -27.04 17.81 -2.88
CA LEU A 681 -27.10 17.48 -4.30
C LEU A 681 -28.55 17.47 -4.83
N ALA A 682 -29.47 16.84 -4.10
CA ALA A 682 -30.89 16.85 -4.46
C ALA A 682 -31.46 18.28 -4.55
N ALA A 683 -31.10 19.17 -3.60
CA ALA A 683 -31.53 20.56 -3.62
C ALA A 683 -30.99 21.31 -4.84
N ARG A 684 -29.71 21.14 -5.17
CA ARG A 684 -29.08 21.74 -6.36
C ARG A 684 -29.76 21.28 -7.64
N LEU A 685 -30.03 19.98 -7.77
CA LEU A 685 -30.69 19.41 -8.94
C LEU A 685 -32.14 19.91 -9.08
N LEU A 686 -32.86 20.09 -7.98
CA LEU A 686 -34.24 20.62 -8.01
C LEU A 686 -34.32 22.11 -8.33
N ALA A 687 -33.25 22.87 -8.10
CA ALA A 687 -33.15 24.26 -8.51
C ALA A 687 -32.96 24.40 -10.03
N GLU A 688 -32.51 23.35 -10.72
CA GLU A 688 -32.32 23.33 -12.16
C GLU A 688 -33.64 23.01 -12.90
N LYS A 689 -33.82 23.62 -14.08
CA LYS A 689 -34.90 23.28 -15.01
C LYS A 689 -34.71 21.86 -15.56
N GLY A 690 -35.80 21.19 -15.94
CA GLY A 690 -35.78 19.87 -16.56
C GLY A 690 -36.70 18.87 -15.85
N ALA A 691 -36.86 17.68 -16.44
CA ALA A 691 -37.64 16.60 -15.86
C ALA A 691 -36.89 15.94 -14.69
N ILE A 692 -37.54 15.00 -14.00
CA ILE A 692 -36.89 14.20 -12.96
C ILE A 692 -35.80 13.29 -13.55
N ASN A 693 -36.02 12.77 -14.76
CA ASN A 693 -35.06 11.91 -15.44
C ASN A 693 -33.75 12.65 -15.73
N ASP A 694 -33.81 13.93 -16.11
CA ASP A 694 -32.61 14.74 -16.35
C ASP A 694 -31.79 14.93 -15.06
N LYS A 695 -32.48 15.14 -13.94
CA LYS A 695 -31.86 15.26 -12.61
C LYS A 695 -31.20 13.97 -12.17
N ILE A 696 -31.87 12.83 -12.38
CA ILE A 696 -31.31 11.49 -12.09
C ILE A 696 -30.09 11.21 -12.96
N ASN A 697 -30.16 11.51 -14.27
CA ASN A 697 -29.03 11.37 -15.18
C ASN A 697 -27.82 12.18 -14.70
N LYS A 698 -28.03 13.45 -14.32
CA LYS A 698 -26.96 14.31 -13.83
C LYS A 698 -26.39 13.84 -12.49
N ALA A 699 -27.24 13.41 -11.54
CA ALA A 699 -26.80 12.82 -10.27
C ALA A 699 -25.93 11.58 -10.51
N PHE A 700 -26.37 10.70 -11.39
CA PHE A 700 -25.67 9.46 -11.70
C PHE A 700 -24.31 9.73 -12.35
N ARG A 701 -24.23 10.70 -13.26
CA ARG A 701 -22.95 11.13 -13.84
C ARG A 701 -22.01 11.73 -12.80
N LEU A 702 -22.51 12.58 -11.89
CA LEU A 702 -21.68 13.18 -10.84
C LEU A 702 -21.13 12.16 -9.84
N ILE A 703 -21.92 11.13 -9.48
CA ILE A 703 -21.58 10.17 -8.44
C ILE A 703 -20.85 8.95 -9.01
N VAL A 704 -21.39 8.36 -10.08
CA VAL A 704 -20.91 7.10 -10.67
C VAL A 704 -19.92 7.36 -11.82
N SER A 705 -19.89 8.57 -12.37
CA SER A 705 -18.99 9.01 -13.47
C SER A 705 -19.25 8.34 -14.83
N ARG A 706 -20.50 7.93 -15.08
CA ARG A 706 -20.97 7.46 -16.38
C ARG A 706 -22.44 7.81 -16.58
N LYS A 707 -22.96 7.68 -17.80
CA LYS A 707 -24.41 7.75 -18.03
C LYS A 707 -25.11 6.52 -17.42
N PRO A 708 -26.28 6.70 -16.79
CA PRO A 708 -27.12 5.56 -16.42
C PRO A 708 -27.73 4.94 -17.67
N THR A 709 -27.98 3.64 -17.60
CA THR A 709 -28.80 2.91 -18.58
C THR A 709 -30.27 3.32 -18.43
N GLU A 710 -31.08 3.10 -19.48
CA GLU A 710 -32.52 3.38 -19.42
C GLU A 710 -33.21 2.65 -18.25
N LYS A 711 -32.83 1.38 -18.01
CA LYS A 711 -33.33 0.59 -16.89
C LYS A 711 -33.01 1.24 -15.53
N GLU A 712 -31.79 1.73 -15.34
CA GLU A 712 -31.39 2.42 -14.11
C GLU A 712 -32.21 3.71 -13.91
N VAL A 713 -32.39 4.51 -14.97
CA VAL A 713 -33.23 5.72 -14.92
C VAL A 713 -34.67 5.38 -14.55
N THR A 714 -35.27 4.38 -15.20
CA THR A 714 -36.66 3.97 -14.93
C THR A 714 -36.85 3.50 -13.49
N ILE A 715 -35.91 2.71 -12.95
CA ILE A 715 -35.98 2.23 -11.57
C ILE A 715 -35.88 3.41 -10.59
N LEU A 716 -34.90 4.30 -10.78
CA LEU A 716 -34.69 5.44 -9.88
C LEU A 716 -35.82 6.47 -9.96
N ALA A 717 -36.38 6.71 -11.15
CA ALA A 717 -37.53 7.60 -11.33
C ALA A 717 -38.80 7.02 -10.70
N SER A 718 -39.01 5.71 -10.83
CA SER A 718 -40.10 5.02 -10.14
C SER A 718 -39.94 5.07 -8.62
N TYR A 719 -38.70 4.94 -8.12
CA TYR A 719 -38.41 5.06 -6.70
C TYR A 719 -38.67 6.48 -6.18
N TYR A 720 -38.24 7.50 -6.93
CA TYR A 720 -38.55 8.90 -6.63
C TYR A 720 -40.06 9.13 -6.46
N GLU A 721 -40.87 8.68 -7.41
CA GLU A 721 -42.31 8.93 -7.38
C GLU A 721 -42.98 8.20 -6.21
N LYS A 722 -42.57 6.96 -5.92
CA LYS A 722 -43.04 6.22 -4.75
C LYS A 722 -42.70 6.94 -3.45
N GLU A 723 -41.48 7.42 -3.27
CA GLU A 723 -41.07 8.16 -2.08
C GLU A 723 -41.83 9.49 -1.97
N ARG A 724 -42.00 10.21 -3.09
CA ARG A 724 -42.74 11.49 -3.14
C ARG A 724 -44.20 11.33 -2.71
N GLN A 725 -44.86 10.25 -3.12
CA GLN A 725 -46.26 9.95 -2.74
C GLN A 725 -46.38 9.51 -1.27
N LYS A 726 -45.37 8.80 -0.75
CA LYS A 726 -45.37 8.26 0.61
C LYS A 726 -45.00 9.31 1.67
N ILE A 727 -44.17 10.31 1.32
CA ILE A 727 -43.59 11.24 2.28
C ILE A 727 -44.48 12.48 2.50
N ASP A 728 -45.19 12.48 3.63
CA ASP A 728 -45.88 13.67 4.10
C ASP A 728 -44.88 14.77 4.53
N ARG A 729 -45.39 16.00 4.71
CA ARG A 729 -44.56 17.17 5.03
C ARG A 729 -43.75 17.01 6.32
N LYS A 730 -44.32 16.40 7.37
CA LYS A 730 -43.63 16.22 8.67
C LYS A 730 -42.47 15.23 8.54
N LYS A 731 -42.69 14.11 7.83
CA LYS A 731 -41.63 13.15 7.52
C LYS A 731 -40.56 13.76 6.63
N ALA A 732 -40.95 14.56 5.64
CA ALA A 732 -40.03 15.25 4.75
C ALA A 732 -39.11 16.19 5.55
N GLU A 733 -39.67 16.99 6.46
CA GLU A 733 -38.91 17.88 7.36
C GLU A 733 -37.90 17.12 8.22
N LYS A 734 -38.28 15.96 8.77
CA LYS A 734 -37.35 15.11 9.55
C LYS A 734 -36.21 14.54 8.69
N VAL A 735 -36.52 14.07 7.48
CA VAL A 735 -35.52 13.46 6.58
C VAL A 735 -34.48 14.48 6.12
N ILE A 736 -34.91 15.70 5.81
CA ILE A 736 -34.01 16.75 5.30
C ILE A 736 -33.30 17.53 6.42
N ALA A 737 -33.55 17.26 7.70
CA ALA A 737 -32.96 18.00 8.81
C ALA A 737 -31.48 17.65 9.09
N VAL A 738 -30.92 16.65 8.41
CA VAL A 738 -29.55 16.19 8.64
C VAL A 738 -28.49 17.12 8.02
N GLY A 739 -27.42 17.37 8.78
CA GLY A 739 -26.30 18.22 8.40
C GLY A 739 -26.52 19.71 8.70
N GLU A 740 -25.46 20.51 8.57
CA GLU A 740 -25.42 21.94 8.88
C GLU A 740 -25.63 22.84 7.65
N TYR A 741 -25.44 22.30 6.44
CA TYR A 741 -25.53 23.07 5.20
C TYR A 741 -26.96 23.58 5.00
N PRO A 742 -27.18 24.89 4.80
CA PRO A 742 -28.51 25.47 4.72
C PRO A 742 -29.41 24.83 3.65
N ILE A 743 -30.70 24.71 3.94
CA ILE A 743 -31.71 24.29 2.97
C ILE A 743 -32.28 25.55 2.30
N PRO A 744 -32.35 25.63 0.97
CA PRO A 744 -33.02 26.74 0.29
C PRO A 744 -34.49 26.85 0.70
N ALA A 745 -34.95 28.03 1.11
CA ALA A 745 -36.29 28.23 1.67
C ALA A 745 -37.44 27.95 0.66
N SER A 746 -37.19 28.14 -0.63
CA SER A 746 -38.19 28.04 -1.70
C SER A 746 -38.40 26.62 -2.25
N ILE A 747 -37.68 25.62 -1.74
CA ILE A 747 -37.74 24.25 -2.28
C ILE A 747 -38.92 23.44 -1.68
N ASP A 748 -39.60 22.67 -2.53
CA ASP A 748 -40.60 21.71 -2.08
C ASP A 748 -39.94 20.61 -1.24
N LYS A 749 -40.26 20.59 0.06
CA LYS A 749 -39.65 19.67 1.03
C LYS A 749 -39.91 18.20 0.72
N SER A 750 -41.10 17.84 0.24
CA SER A 750 -41.44 16.46 -0.10
C SER A 750 -40.67 16.00 -1.34
N LYS A 751 -40.55 16.86 -2.37
CA LYS A 751 -39.72 16.58 -3.54
C LYS A 751 -38.24 16.47 -3.19
N LEU A 752 -37.75 17.34 -2.31
CA LEU A 752 -36.37 17.31 -1.82
C LEU A 752 -36.08 16.00 -1.09
N ALA A 753 -36.94 15.62 -0.14
CA ALA A 753 -36.76 14.38 0.62
C ALA A 753 -36.81 13.14 -0.28
N ALA A 754 -37.70 13.09 -1.26
CA ALA A 754 -37.76 12.00 -2.22
C ALA A 754 -36.51 11.91 -3.11
N LEU A 755 -36.03 13.03 -3.66
CA LEU A 755 -34.82 13.02 -4.49
C LEU A 755 -33.56 12.75 -3.64
N MET A 756 -33.51 13.22 -2.39
CA MET A 756 -32.45 12.89 -1.45
C MET A 756 -32.33 11.37 -1.27
N ARG A 757 -33.44 10.64 -1.10
CA ARG A 757 -33.44 9.17 -1.00
C ARG A 757 -32.87 8.49 -2.25
N VAL A 758 -33.22 8.99 -3.43
CA VAL A 758 -32.65 8.50 -4.70
C VAL A 758 -31.15 8.73 -4.72
N VAL A 759 -30.68 9.93 -4.38
CA VAL A 759 -29.25 10.25 -4.34
C VAL A 759 -28.50 9.38 -3.33
N THR A 760 -29.03 9.17 -2.12
CA THR A 760 -28.45 8.26 -1.13
C THR A 760 -28.35 6.83 -1.65
N THR A 761 -29.34 6.38 -2.43
CA THR A 761 -29.32 5.06 -3.08
C THR A 761 -28.18 4.96 -4.09
N ILE A 762 -27.94 6.00 -4.90
CA ILE A 762 -26.83 6.04 -5.86
C ILE A 762 -25.48 6.04 -5.12
N TYR A 763 -25.35 6.80 -4.02
CA TYR A 763 -24.13 6.78 -3.21
C TYR A 763 -23.82 5.40 -2.61
N ASN A 764 -24.85 4.62 -2.27
CA ASN A 764 -24.69 3.30 -1.68
C ASN A 764 -24.42 2.17 -2.68
N LEU A 765 -24.25 2.47 -3.97
CA LEU A 765 -23.85 1.47 -4.96
C LEU A 765 -22.38 1.07 -4.76
N GLU A 766 -22.07 -0.23 -4.88
CA GLU A 766 -20.68 -0.71 -4.89
C GLU A 766 -19.86 -0.02 -5.99
N GLU A 767 -20.48 0.21 -7.15
CA GLU A 767 -19.85 0.90 -8.29
C GLU A 767 -19.42 2.32 -7.93
N THR A 768 -20.15 3.03 -7.06
CA THR A 768 -19.81 4.40 -6.67
C THR A 768 -18.43 4.47 -6.01
N ILE A 769 -18.15 3.54 -5.09
CA ILE A 769 -16.90 3.50 -4.33
C ILE A 769 -15.82 2.62 -4.98
N THR A 770 -16.07 2.11 -6.17
CA THR A 770 -15.13 1.28 -6.96
C THR A 770 -14.58 2.07 -8.13
N LYS A 771 -13.27 1.97 -8.39
CA LYS A 771 -12.61 2.82 -9.40
C LYS A 771 -12.89 2.43 -10.87
N SER A 772 -13.45 1.25 -11.13
CA SER A 772 -13.62 0.66 -12.47
C SER A 772 -15.07 0.35 -12.79
#